data_AF-A0A6C0H3H0-F1
#
_entry.id   AF-A0A6C0H3H0-F1
#
_cell.length_a   1.000
_cell.length_b   1.000
_cell.length_c   1.000
_cell.angle_alpha   90.00
_cell.angle_beta   90.00
_cell.angle_gamma   90.00
#
_symmetry.space_group_name_H-M   'P 1'
#
loop_
_entity.id
_entity.type
_entity.pdbx_description
1 polymer ?
#
loop_
_entity_poly.entity_id
_entity_poly.type
_entity_poly.pdbx_seq_one_letter_code
_entity_poly.pdbx_strand_id
1 'polypeptide(L)'
;MYNSKLNRYSNLPKGWTRRRTKKCKQYFFNEERRETQWNTPEELSQEEGWSISTKNGMQYFFNEITREIQLNNPNVFSPGETKVEKIVSFTNKFLSLPTDLIIMSLETVLTIEPKHGWRTIDNILNSRNFSLITAALVAADKKEVFSLMNTKLYLIVLSSMGYNFRTNRFEKELNEYEWSEYIINSQMTFINECRYTTRVHDLLDLKKDTDYIYSFAATSLLENMIAKLDDDLEIQFLRGELNLPICDNDSVEDILIELYDRYVDNRYVDRNKLKYLDVRKVTNMNNLFTNEIWSRKQIDLKYWDVRNVNTMLNMFSFDAEDEIREIVEPLHNITGIENWNTSKVRNMSKMFRGCLLFNCDISRWNTSRVTDMSSMFENALSFDQPIGGWDTRNVQKMNEMFDNATSFNQPIGLWETGMVDNMSHMFYNATSFNQGLSLWKTGKVTDMKSMFQSAESFNGDISLWDTSNVILTFAMFAGATIFNCNISEWKLQNVINMSYMFEDARDFNQPIGKWKTGNVKYMHSMFSSARSFNHDIGEWDTSRVINMRNMFAYAEKFNKSIEHWITGRVESMKKMFYKALEFNKPIGIWDTRSVNDMSNMFEGATKFNQPIGQWETSMVNDMSHMFDGAINFNQPIGEWNTGMVKDMSYMFANTDSFNQDLSGWQTITTVPDEYGDVDMVRGVFRVENMKGMFKNAKRFNESIGNWNTRSVKDMSNMFDGALNFNQRIKKWNTRNVLNMTEMFKNARHFNKSIADWNVRNVNRNWTNMFRHNQPQLWRLPAVWRPQGLNLWELLPA
;
A
#
# COMPACT_ATOMS: atom_id res chain seq x y z
N MET A 1 -16.02 -21.64 6.36
CA MET A 1 -15.90 -20.42 7.21
C MET A 1 -16.90 -19.32 6.80
N TYR A 2 -18.18 -19.67 6.61
CA TYR A 2 -19.23 -18.70 6.21
C TYR A 2 -20.37 -18.59 7.24
N ASN A 3 -20.32 -19.37 8.35
CA ASN A 3 -21.37 -19.41 9.38
C ASN A 3 -20.92 -18.93 10.78
N SER A 4 -19.72 -18.34 10.92
CA SER A 4 -19.25 -17.79 12.22
C SER A 4 -19.28 -16.26 12.32
N LYS A 5 -19.76 -15.54 11.30
CA LYS A 5 -19.85 -14.05 11.30
C LYS A 5 -21.23 -13.47 11.63
N LEU A 6 -22.22 -14.30 12.01
CA LEU A 6 -23.58 -13.83 12.35
C LEU A 6 -23.84 -13.59 13.85
N ASN A 7 -22.89 -13.91 14.75
CA ASN A 7 -23.10 -13.86 16.21
C ASN A 7 -22.43 -12.68 16.95
N ARG A 8 -22.14 -11.56 16.29
CA ARG A 8 -21.66 -10.33 16.97
C ARG A 8 -22.58 -9.11 16.85
N TYR A 9 -23.85 -9.31 16.47
CA TYR A 9 -24.87 -8.25 16.44
C TYR A 9 -25.90 -8.40 17.59
N SER A 10 -25.44 -8.59 18.83
CA SER A 10 -26.36 -8.78 19.97
C SER A 10 -26.29 -7.74 21.09
N ASN A 11 -25.45 -6.70 21.03
CA ASN A 11 -25.39 -5.67 22.08
C ASN A 11 -25.39 -4.23 21.54
N LEU A 12 -26.39 -3.87 20.73
CA LEU A 12 -26.72 -2.47 20.45
C LEU A 12 -28.08 -2.12 21.09
N PRO A 13 -28.25 -0.95 21.72
CA PRO A 13 -29.51 -0.51 22.30
C PRO A 13 -30.66 -0.55 21.29
N LYS A 14 -31.82 -1.03 21.74
CA LYS A 14 -33.02 -1.25 20.93
C LYS A 14 -33.56 0.07 20.35
N GLY A 15 -33.18 0.37 19.11
CA GLY A 15 -33.75 1.48 18.31
C GLY A 15 -33.45 1.44 16.81
N TRP A 16 -32.58 0.53 16.34
CA TRP A 16 -32.13 0.51 14.94
C TRP A 16 -32.91 -0.51 14.11
N THR A 17 -33.88 -0.06 13.32
CA THR A 17 -34.63 -0.93 12.41
C THR A 17 -33.94 -1.05 11.05
N ARG A 18 -33.55 -2.29 10.74
CA ARG A 18 -33.46 -3.09 9.48
C ARG A 18 -33.83 -2.50 8.08
N ARG A 19 -34.17 -1.22 7.92
CA ARG A 19 -34.65 -0.64 6.63
C ARG A 19 -33.54 -0.10 5.72
N ARG A 20 -32.35 0.23 6.23
CA ARG A 20 -31.30 0.90 5.41
C ARG A 20 -30.34 -0.03 4.66
N THR A 21 -30.14 -1.28 5.07
CA THR A 21 -29.29 -2.24 4.33
C THR A 21 -29.93 -2.76 3.03
N LYS A 22 -31.24 -2.53 2.83
CA LYS A 22 -31.97 -3.00 1.64
C LYS A 22 -31.94 -2.01 0.47
N LYS A 23 -31.74 -0.71 0.72
CA LYS A 23 -31.72 0.34 -0.32
C LYS A 23 -30.38 0.48 -1.04
N CYS A 24 -29.25 0.20 -0.38
CA CYS A 24 -27.93 0.19 -1.05
C CYS A 24 -27.79 -0.96 -2.08
N LYS A 25 -28.49 -2.09 -1.88
CA LYS A 25 -28.45 -3.23 -2.82
C LYS A 25 -29.29 -3.04 -4.08
N GLN A 26 -30.22 -2.09 -4.09
CA GLN A 26 -31.20 -1.95 -5.17
C GLN A 26 -30.74 -0.99 -6.29
N TYR A 27 -29.77 -0.13 -6.01
CA TYR A 27 -29.17 0.76 -7.01
C TYR A 27 -28.08 0.09 -7.87
N PHE A 28 -27.41 -0.94 -7.36
CA PHE A 28 -26.30 -1.60 -8.06
C PHE A 28 -26.70 -2.63 -9.14
N PHE A 29 -27.98 -2.96 -9.29
CA PHE A 29 -28.42 -4.01 -10.22
C PHE A 29 -28.97 -3.50 -11.57
N ASN A 30 -29.01 -2.19 -11.81
CA ASN A 30 -29.69 -1.63 -12.99
C ASN A 30 -28.77 -0.98 -14.06
N GLU A 31 -27.45 -0.88 -13.87
CA GLU A 31 -26.54 -0.33 -14.90
C GLU A 31 -25.67 -1.35 -15.63
N GLU A 32 -25.64 -2.63 -15.22
CA GLU A 32 -24.74 -3.66 -15.78
C GLU A 32 -25.32 -4.45 -16.99
N ARG A 33 -26.19 -3.84 -17.83
CA ARG A 33 -26.84 -4.59 -18.94
C ARG A 33 -26.79 -4.00 -20.34
N ARG A 34 -25.84 -3.12 -20.64
CA ARG A 34 -25.51 -2.77 -22.02
C ARG A 34 -24.01 -2.54 -22.18
N GLU A 35 -23.29 -3.61 -22.49
CA GLU A 35 -22.18 -3.64 -23.46
C GLU A 35 -21.49 -5.01 -23.40
N THR A 36 -21.61 -5.79 -24.48
CA THR A 36 -20.86 -7.03 -24.68
C THR A 36 -20.34 -7.09 -26.12
N GLN A 37 -19.04 -7.43 -26.23
CA GLN A 37 -18.28 -7.95 -27.39
C GLN A 37 -17.93 -6.90 -28.45
N TRP A 38 -16.70 -6.81 -28.98
CA TRP A 38 -16.01 -7.78 -29.85
C TRP A 38 -14.46 -7.76 -29.77
N ASN A 39 -13.87 -8.86 -30.30
CA ASN A 39 -12.49 -9.33 -30.20
C ASN A 39 -11.44 -8.70 -31.17
N THR A 40 -10.18 -9.11 -30.95
CA THR A 40 -8.86 -8.69 -31.48
C THR A 40 -8.55 -9.00 -32.97
N PRO A 41 -7.48 -8.39 -33.55
CA PRO A 41 -7.25 -8.30 -35.00
C PRO A 41 -6.08 -9.16 -35.52
N GLU A 42 -6.34 -10.17 -36.35
CA GLU A 42 -5.38 -10.79 -37.28
C GLU A 42 -6.18 -11.72 -38.23
N GLU A 43 -5.83 -11.75 -39.52
CA GLU A 43 -6.46 -12.47 -40.66
C GLU A 43 -7.36 -11.64 -41.61
N LEU A 44 -6.69 -10.91 -42.51
CA LEU A 44 -7.22 -10.44 -43.80
C LEU A 44 -6.18 -10.78 -44.89
N SER A 45 -6.41 -11.84 -45.68
CA SER A 45 -5.93 -12.06 -47.06
C SER A 45 -6.41 -13.46 -47.46
N GLN A 46 -7.04 -13.76 -48.60
CA GLN A 46 -6.72 -13.39 -49.98
C GLN A 46 -7.96 -13.55 -50.88
N GLU A 47 -8.05 -12.66 -51.88
CA GLU A 47 -8.57 -12.83 -53.25
C GLU A 47 -9.43 -11.64 -53.69
N GLU A 48 -9.11 -11.17 -54.89
CA GLU A 48 -9.30 -9.81 -55.38
C GLU A 48 -10.77 -9.36 -55.47
N GLY A 49 -11.08 -8.30 -54.73
CA GLY A 49 -12.34 -7.58 -54.80
C GLY A 49 -12.38 -6.52 -53.70
N TRP A 50 -12.46 -5.24 -54.08
CA TRP A 50 -12.36 -4.11 -53.17
C TRP A 50 -13.34 -4.23 -51.98
N SER A 51 -12.81 -4.35 -50.76
CA SER A 51 -13.57 -4.31 -49.52
C SER A 51 -13.11 -3.10 -48.69
N ILE A 52 -13.72 -1.94 -48.96
CA ILE A 52 -13.63 -0.73 -48.13
C ILE A 52 -14.60 -0.93 -46.96
N SER A 53 -14.16 -1.66 -45.92
CA SER A 53 -14.97 -1.85 -44.71
C SER A 53 -14.17 -1.88 -43.41
N THR A 54 -12.86 -1.62 -43.43
CA THR A 54 -12.04 -1.50 -42.21
C THR A 54 -11.17 -0.25 -42.21
N LYS A 55 -10.99 0.34 -41.03
CA LYS A 55 -10.20 1.57 -40.76
C LYS A 55 -8.82 1.57 -41.43
N ASN A 56 -8.18 0.41 -41.51
CA ASN A 56 -6.87 0.22 -42.14
C ASN A 56 -6.91 0.27 -43.68
N GLY A 57 -8.01 -0.17 -44.31
CA GLY A 57 -8.22 -0.04 -45.76
C GLY A 57 -8.41 1.42 -46.19
N MET A 58 -9.09 2.23 -45.36
CA MET A 58 -9.22 3.67 -45.60
C MET A 58 -7.93 4.45 -45.28
N GLN A 59 -7.15 4.02 -44.29
CA GLN A 59 -5.82 4.59 -44.02
C GLN A 59 -4.84 4.31 -45.18
N TYR A 60 -4.85 3.08 -45.73
CA TYR A 60 -4.05 2.73 -46.90
C TYR A 60 -4.48 3.54 -48.14
N PHE A 61 -5.79 3.73 -48.32
CA PHE A 61 -6.37 4.56 -49.38
C PHE A 61 -5.94 6.04 -49.30
N PHE A 62 -5.98 6.67 -48.11
CA PHE A 62 -5.53 8.06 -47.92
C PHE A 62 -4.00 8.20 -48.00
N ASN A 63 -3.24 7.20 -47.57
CA ASN A 63 -1.80 7.20 -47.69
C ASN A 63 -1.35 7.08 -49.14
N GLU A 64 -2.03 6.28 -49.97
CA GLU A 64 -1.70 6.15 -51.38
C GLU A 64 -2.12 7.36 -52.22
N ILE A 65 -3.22 8.04 -51.84
CA ILE A 65 -3.58 9.36 -52.37
C ILE A 65 -2.53 10.41 -52.00
N THR A 66 -2.05 10.39 -50.76
CA THR A 66 -0.99 11.32 -50.30
C THR A 66 0.33 11.03 -51.01
N ARG A 67 0.64 9.76 -51.30
CA ARG A 67 1.85 9.32 -52.02
C ARG A 67 1.80 9.67 -53.51
N GLU A 68 0.64 9.55 -54.16
CA GLU A 68 0.36 10.00 -55.54
C GLU A 68 0.36 11.53 -55.68
N ILE A 69 -0.03 12.27 -54.63
CA ILE A 69 -0.08 13.74 -54.62
C ILE A 69 1.29 14.36 -54.24
N GLN A 70 2.11 13.70 -53.43
CA GLN A 70 3.42 14.21 -52.97
C GLN A 70 4.61 13.84 -53.88
N LEU A 71 4.52 12.79 -54.71
CA LEU A 71 5.57 12.49 -55.69
C LEU A 71 5.28 13.21 -57.02
N ASN A 72 5.90 14.37 -57.21
CA ASN A 72 6.09 15.00 -58.53
C ASN A 72 7.00 14.11 -59.41
N ASN A 73 6.46 13.02 -59.96
CA ASN A 73 7.17 12.23 -60.96
C ASN A 73 6.39 12.24 -62.30
N PRO A 74 6.90 12.90 -63.36
CA PRO A 74 6.12 13.16 -64.58
C PRO A 74 5.83 11.96 -65.50
N ASN A 75 6.14 10.71 -65.12
CA ASN A 75 6.27 9.61 -66.11
C ASN A 75 5.57 8.29 -65.75
N VAL A 76 4.49 8.30 -64.97
CA VAL A 76 3.58 7.14 -64.88
C VAL A 76 2.16 7.59 -65.24
N PHE A 77 2.03 8.14 -66.44
CA PHE A 77 0.76 8.54 -67.04
C PHE A 77 0.43 7.64 -68.22
N SER A 78 -0.75 7.02 -68.21
CA SER A 78 -1.40 6.56 -69.44
C SER A 78 -1.92 7.79 -70.19
N PRO A 79 -1.66 7.95 -71.51
CA PRO A 79 -1.98 9.18 -72.22
C PRO A 79 -3.49 9.26 -72.50
N GLY A 80 -4.19 10.28 -72.00
CA GLY A 80 -5.55 10.58 -72.44
C GLY A 80 -6.51 11.26 -71.45
N GLU A 81 -6.21 11.33 -70.16
CA GLU A 81 -7.07 12.01 -69.16
C GLU A 81 -6.30 13.12 -68.43
N THR A 82 -6.92 14.30 -68.28
CA THR A 82 -6.31 15.43 -67.57
C THR A 82 -6.40 15.26 -66.05
N LYS A 83 -5.47 15.87 -65.31
CA LYS A 83 -5.41 15.85 -63.83
C LYS A 83 -6.73 16.29 -63.17
N VAL A 84 -7.51 17.12 -63.86
CA VAL A 84 -8.81 17.63 -63.41
C VAL A 84 -9.92 16.60 -63.56
N GLU A 85 -9.94 15.84 -64.66
CA GLU A 85 -10.99 14.85 -64.94
C GLU A 85 -10.95 13.66 -63.96
N LYS A 86 -9.75 13.24 -63.53
CA LYS A 86 -9.60 12.22 -62.48
C LYS A 86 -10.01 12.72 -61.10
N ILE A 87 -9.75 14.00 -60.75
CA ILE A 87 -10.20 14.61 -59.49
C ILE A 87 -11.74 14.72 -59.46
N VAL A 88 -12.38 15.07 -60.57
CA VAL A 88 -13.84 15.16 -60.66
C VAL A 88 -14.49 13.77 -60.60
N SER A 89 -13.95 12.77 -61.31
CA SER A 89 -14.39 11.36 -61.20
C SER A 89 -14.25 10.82 -59.76
N PHE A 90 -13.15 11.16 -59.09
CA PHE A 90 -12.88 10.78 -57.71
C PHE A 90 -13.82 11.47 -56.71
N THR A 91 -14.06 12.76 -56.87
CA THR A 91 -15.00 13.54 -56.04
C THR A 91 -16.42 13.00 -56.16
N ASN A 92 -16.84 12.62 -57.36
CA ASN A 92 -18.16 12.02 -57.59
C ASN A 92 -18.29 10.61 -56.99
N LYS A 93 -17.21 9.81 -56.96
CA LYS A 93 -17.19 8.50 -56.27
C LYS A 93 -17.22 8.65 -54.75
N PHE A 94 -16.47 9.60 -54.19
CA PHE A 94 -16.47 9.88 -52.75
C PHE A 94 -17.83 10.40 -52.27
N LEU A 95 -18.46 11.29 -53.04
CA LEU A 95 -19.81 11.81 -52.76
C LEU A 95 -20.93 10.78 -52.96
N SER A 96 -20.65 9.65 -53.62
CA SER A 96 -21.60 8.54 -53.78
C SER A 96 -21.62 7.56 -52.60
N LEU A 97 -20.73 7.73 -51.62
CA LEU A 97 -20.72 6.91 -50.39
C LEU A 97 -21.90 7.28 -49.47
N PRO A 98 -22.38 6.34 -48.63
CA PRO A 98 -23.33 6.65 -47.58
C PRO A 98 -22.81 7.74 -46.63
N THR A 99 -23.69 8.65 -46.22
CA THR A 99 -23.37 9.84 -45.43
C THR A 99 -22.54 9.53 -44.18
N ASP A 100 -22.86 8.44 -43.48
CA ASP A 100 -22.19 8.04 -42.22
C ASP A 100 -20.73 7.59 -42.45
N LEU A 101 -20.45 6.98 -43.60
CA LEU A 101 -19.10 6.57 -44.00
C LEU A 101 -18.24 7.78 -44.39
N ILE A 102 -18.84 8.80 -45.02
CA ILE A 102 -18.18 10.08 -45.32
C ILE A 102 -17.81 10.79 -44.01
N ILE A 103 -18.74 10.80 -43.03
CA ILE A 103 -18.53 11.40 -41.71
C ILE A 103 -17.40 10.70 -40.93
N MET A 104 -17.42 9.37 -40.82
CA MET A 104 -16.34 8.61 -40.16
C MET A 104 -14.97 8.83 -40.82
N SER A 105 -14.93 8.95 -42.15
CA SER A 105 -13.70 9.20 -42.91
C SER A 105 -13.10 10.57 -42.60
N LEU A 106 -13.95 11.61 -42.56
CA LEU A 106 -13.55 12.98 -42.20
C LEU A 106 -13.14 13.09 -40.73
N GLU A 107 -13.83 12.39 -39.82
CA GLU A 107 -13.45 12.31 -38.42
C GLU A 107 -12.08 11.67 -38.23
N THR A 108 -11.75 10.62 -38.99
CA THR A 108 -10.45 9.92 -38.91
C THR A 108 -9.30 10.79 -39.43
N VAL A 109 -9.52 11.59 -40.48
CA VAL A 109 -8.52 12.56 -40.98
C VAL A 109 -8.30 13.71 -39.99
N LEU A 110 -9.36 14.15 -39.31
CA LEU A 110 -9.32 15.24 -38.32
C LEU A 110 -8.87 14.80 -36.92
N THR A 111 -8.74 13.49 -36.66
CA THR A 111 -8.27 12.92 -35.38
C THR A 111 -6.81 12.45 -35.39
N ILE A 112 -6.03 12.72 -36.45
CA ILE A 112 -4.58 12.53 -36.40
C ILE A 112 -4.01 13.44 -35.30
N GLU A 113 -3.38 12.82 -34.30
CA GLU A 113 -2.92 13.39 -33.04
C GLU A 113 -2.18 14.75 -33.12
N PRO A 114 -2.26 15.57 -32.05
CA PRO A 114 -1.67 16.90 -31.97
C PRO A 114 -0.15 16.81 -31.76
N LYS A 115 0.61 16.47 -32.81
CA LYS A 115 2.09 16.57 -32.78
C LYS A 115 2.69 17.50 -33.83
N HIS A 116 1.88 18.10 -34.70
CA HIS A 116 2.33 19.13 -35.64
C HIS A 116 1.41 20.35 -35.56
N GLY A 117 1.88 21.39 -34.85
CA GLY A 117 1.12 22.60 -34.49
C GLY A 117 0.55 23.42 -35.66
N TRP A 118 -0.16 24.49 -35.31
CA TRP A 118 -0.92 25.48 -36.11
C TRP A 118 -0.69 25.56 -37.64
N ARG A 119 0.55 25.40 -38.13
CA ARG A 119 0.90 25.37 -39.57
C ARG A 119 0.23 24.23 -40.35
N THR A 120 -0.07 23.09 -39.74
CA THR A 120 -0.75 21.97 -40.44
C THR A 120 -2.23 22.29 -40.68
N ILE A 121 -2.90 22.90 -39.70
CA ILE A 121 -4.32 23.30 -39.77
C ILE A 121 -4.50 24.46 -40.75
N ASP A 122 -3.59 25.44 -40.73
CA ASP A 122 -3.61 26.60 -41.64
C ASP A 122 -3.36 26.19 -43.11
N ASN A 123 -2.54 25.15 -43.35
CA ASN A 123 -2.34 24.59 -44.69
C ASN A 123 -3.54 23.77 -45.21
N ILE A 124 -4.29 23.12 -44.33
CA ILE A 124 -5.52 22.39 -44.71
C ILE A 124 -6.63 23.38 -45.08
N LEU A 125 -6.85 24.38 -44.22
CA LEU A 125 -7.86 25.43 -44.39
C LEU A 125 -7.61 26.31 -45.62
N ASN A 126 -6.34 26.65 -45.92
CA ASN A 126 -5.98 27.47 -47.09
C ASN A 126 -5.69 26.66 -48.36
N SER A 127 -5.88 25.33 -48.36
CA SER A 127 -5.71 24.54 -49.58
C SER A 127 -6.85 24.82 -50.56
N ARG A 128 -6.51 25.04 -51.85
CA ARG A 128 -7.50 25.12 -52.95
C ARG A 128 -8.45 23.91 -53.01
N ASN A 129 -8.08 22.80 -52.36
CA ASN A 129 -8.84 21.56 -52.31
C ASN A 129 -9.96 21.60 -51.26
N PHE A 130 -9.80 22.29 -50.12
CA PHE A 130 -10.87 22.41 -49.11
C PHE A 130 -12.06 23.21 -49.65
N SER A 131 -11.79 24.30 -50.38
CA SER A 131 -12.80 25.09 -51.10
C SER A 131 -13.52 24.29 -52.20
N LEU A 132 -12.84 23.33 -52.84
CA LEU A 132 -13.44 22.46 -53.86
C LEU A 132 -14.35 21.38 -53.24
N ILE A 133 -13.95 20.81 -52.10
CA ILE A 133 -14.77 19.83 -51.36
C ILE A 133 -16.03 20.50 -50.78
N THR A 134 -15.90 21.70 -50.21
CA THR A 134 -17.05 22.47 -49.71
C THR A 134 -17.99 22.89 -50.84
N ALA A 135 -17.47 23.36 -51.97
CA ALA A 135 -18.29 23.65 -53.15
C ALA A 135 -19.00 22.40 -53.71
N ALA A 136 -18.34 21.24 -53.72
CA ALA A 136 -18.92 19.99 -54.20
C ALA A 136 -19.98 19.40 -53.24
N LEU A 137 -19.79 19.51 -51.92
CA LEU A 137 -20.78 19.10 -50.90
C LEU A 137 -22.04 19.99 -50.93
N VAL A 138 -21.87 21.28 -51.19
CA VAL A 138 -22.97 22.23 -51.37
C VAL A 138 -23.71 21.97 -52.69
N ALA A 139 -23.00 21.66 -53.78
CA ALA A 139 -23.60 21.30 -55.06
C ALA A 139 -24.36 19.95 -55.02
N ALA A 140 -24.00 19.05 -54.12
CA ALA A 140 -24.65 17.74 -53.92
C ALA A 140 -25.80 17.73 -52.89
N ASP A 141 -26.21 18.91 -52.38
CA ASP A 141 -27.29 19.12 -51.39
C ASP A 141 -27.14 18.31 -50.07
N LYS A 142 -25.90 18.02 -49.65
CA LYS A 142 -25.55 17.31 -48.41
C LYS A 142 -25.32 18.28 -47.23
N LYS A 143 -26.32 19.12 -46.94
CA LYS A 143 -26.23 20.26 -45.99
C LYS A 143 -25.91 19.87 -44.53
N GLU A 144 -26.37 18.71 -44.08
CA GLU A 144 -26.12 18.23 -42.70
C GLU A 144 -24.64 17.88 -42.46
N VAL A 145 -23.97 17.28 -43.44
CA VAL A 145 -22.52 16.95 -43.36
C VAL A 145 -21.68 18.22 -43.37
N PHE A 146 -22.08 19.20 -44.18
CA PHE A 146 -21.42 20.51 -44.25
C PHE A 146 -21.54 21.27 -42.92
N SER A 147 -22.74 21.25 -42.30
CA SER A 147 -22.99 21.84 -40.97
C SER A 147 -22.17 21.17 -39.87
N LEU A 148 -22.12 19.84 -39.85
CA LEU A 148 -21.35 19.07 -38.87
C LEU A 148 -19.84 19.30 -39.00
N MET A 149 -19.33 19.36 -40.23
CA MET A 149 -17.92 19.62 -40.53
C MET A 149 -17.50 21.03 -40.07
N ASN A 150 -18.31 22.06 -40.36
CA ASN A 150 -18.04 23.43 -39.91
C ASN A 150 -18.12 23.59 -38.39
N THR A 151 -19.08 22.92 -37.74
CA THR A 151 -19.22 22.94 -36.27
C THR A 151 -18.03 22.28 -35.58
N LYS A 152 -17.52 21.15 -36.10
CA LYS A 152 -16.33 20.48 -35.53
C LYS A 152 -15.03 21.26 -35.80
N LEU A 153 -14.88 21.88 -36.98
CA LEU A 153 -13.77 22.78 -37.26
C LEU A 153 -13.76 24.00 -36.33
N TYR A 154 -14.93 24.57 -36.05
CA TYR A 154 -15.10 25.66 -35.09
C TYR A 154 -14.70 25.23 -33.66
N LEU A 155 -15.04 24.00 -33.25
CA LEU A 155 -14.65 23.43 -31.95
C LEU A 155 -13.15 23.11 -31.85
N ILE A 156 -12.48 22.68 -32.93
CA ILE A 156 -11.01 22.45 -32.97
C ILE A 156 -10.24 23.78 -32.93
N VAL A 157 -10.75 24.81 -33.61
CA VAL A 157 -10.18 26.16 -33.56
C VAL A 157 -10.36 26.76 -32.17
N LEU A 158 -11.50 26.54 -31.50
CA LEU A 158 -11.73 27.05 -30.14
C LEU A 158 -10.95 26.30 -29.05
N SER A 159 -10.78 24.98 -29.15
CA SER A 159 -9.97 24.20 -28.19
C SER A 159 -8.47 24.49 -28.27
N SER A 160 -8.01 25.02 -29.41
CA SER A 160 -6.62 25.49 -29.60
C SER A 160 -6.42 26.98 -29.28
N MET A 161 -7.49 27.73 -29.00
CA MET A 161 -7.51 29.17 -28.67
C MET A 161 -7.74 29.44 -27.18
N GLY A 162 -7.05 28.72 -26.30
CA GLY A 162 -6.87 29.18 -24.92
C GLY A 162 -5.74 30.21 -24.87
N TYR A 163 -6.00 31.49 -25.22
CA TYR A 163 -5.35 32.71 -24.70
C TYR A 163 -5.72 33.95 -25.55
N ASN A 164 -6.40 34.90 -24.90
CA ASN A 164 -6.63 36.33 -25.24
C ASN A 164 -7.58 36.75 -26.40
N PHE A 165 -8.53 37.60 -25.99
CA PHE A 165 -9.61 38.24 -26.75
C PHE A 165 -9.17 39.25 -27.83
N ARG A 166 -9.91 39.27 -28.96
CA ARG A 166 -10.44 40.48 -29.66
C ARG A 166 -11.47 40.06 -30.72
N THR A 167 -12.74 40.02 -30.33
CA THR A 167 -13.91 39.82 -31.19
C THR A 167 -14.29 41.14 -31.86
N ASN A 168 -14.10 41.27 -33.18
CA ASN A 168 -14.75 42.31 -33.99
C ASN A 168 -14.73 42.05 -35.51
N ARG A 169 -14.22 40.90 -35.98
CA ARG A 169 -14.17 40.59 -37.42
C ARG A 169 -15.05 39.42 -37.86
N PHE A 170 -15.41 38.49 -36.96
CA PHE A 170 -16.20 37.31 -37.27
C PHE A 170 -17.73 37.50 -37.15
N GLU A 171 -18.19 38.49 -36.37
CA GLU A 171 -19.63 38.80 -36.25
C GLU A 171 -20.22 39.37 -37.55
N LYS A 172 -19.38 39.83 -38.49
CA LYS A 172 -19.85 40.45 -39.73
C LYS A 172 -20.19 39.44 -40.83
N GLU A 173 -19.73 38.20 -40.73
CA GLU A 173 -19.92 37.17 -41.78
C GLU A 173 -21.00 36.12 -41.43
N LEU A 174 -21.50 36.10 -40.19
CA LEU A 174 -22.58 35.19 -39.76
C LEU A 174 -24.00 35.74 -39.99
N ASN A 175 -24.15 37.02 -40.35
CA ASN A 175 -25.45 37.68 -40.48
C ASN A 175 -26.13 37.55 -41.86
N GLU A 176 -25.64 36.69 -42.76
CA GLU A 176 -26.15 36.59 -44.15
C GLU A 176 -27.03 35.36 -44.48
N TYR A 177 -27.46 34.53 -43.52
CA TYR A 177 -28.35 33.40 -43.85
C TYR A 177 -29.53 33.22 -42.88
N GLU A 178 -30.75 33.24 -43.44
CA GLU A 178 -32.06 33.12 -42.79
C GLU A 178 -32.29 31.74 -42.12
N TRP A 179 -31.81 31.52 -40.90
CA TRP A 179 -32.25 30.40 -40.04
C TRP A 179 -32.36 30.76 -38.54
N SER A 180 -32.50 32.05 -38.23
CA SER A 180 -32.51 32.56 -36.86
C SER A 180 -33.82 32.31 -36.09
N GLU A 181 -34.95 32.07 -36.74
CA GLU A 181 -36.25 32.05 -36.02
C GLU A 181 -36.52 30.78 -35.20
N TYR A 182 -36.06 29.60 -35.64
CA TYR A 182 -36.37 28.32 -34.98
C TYR A 182 -35.46 28.05 -33.76
N ILE A 183 -34.19 28.45 -33.84
CA ILE A 183 -33.22 28.34 -32.75
C ILE A 183 -33.45 29.44 -31.71
N ILE A 184 -33.79 30.67 -32.13
CA ILE A 184 -34.08 31.77 -31.20
C ILE A 184 -35.39 31.53 -30.44
N ASN A 185 -36.45 31.02 -31.06
CA ASN A 185 -37.72 30.80 -30.36
C ASN A 185 -37.64 29.68 -29.32
N SER A 186 -36.92 28.59 -29.60
CA SER A 186 -36.72 27.50 -28.62
C SER A 186 -35.78 27.94 -27.48
N GLN A 187 -34.76 28.75 -27.76
CA GLN A 187 -33.88 29.34 -26.73
C GLN A 187 -34.58 30.45 -25.91
N MET A 188 -35.42 31.28 -26.52
CA MET A 188 -36.16 32.35 -25.83
C MET A 188 -37.27 31.79 -24.93
N THR A 189 -37.86 30.64 -25.28
CA THR A 189 -38.84 29.97 -24.41
C THR A 189 -38.17 29.43 -23.15
N PHE A 190 -36.98 28.80 -23.29
CA PHE A 190 -36.14 28.35 -22.17
C PHE A 190 -35.65 29.53 -21.30
N ILE A 191 -35.20 30.64 -21.92
CA ILE A 191 -34.76 31.86 -21.22
C ILE A 191 -35.92 32.54 -20.48
N ASN A 192 -37.15 32.51 -21.03
CA ASN A 192 -38.33 33.06 -20.37
C ASN A 192 -38.78 32.19 -19.19
N GLU A 193 -38.73 30.85 -19.28
CA GLU A 193 -39.00 29.97 -18.13
C GLU A 193 -37.95 30.13 -17.01
N CYS A 194 -36.68 30.35 -17.36
CA CYS A 194 -35.61 30.68 -16.41
C CYS A 194 -35.81 32.06 -15.75
N ARG A 195 -36.37 33.06 -16.46
CA ARG A 195 -36.55 34.44 -15.94
C ARG A 195 -37.64 34.58 -14.86
N TYR A 196 -38.59 33.66 -14.79
CA TYR A 196 -39.72 33.71 -13.84
C TYR A 196 -39.62 32.67 -12.71
N THR A 197 -38.59 31.83 -12.70
CA THR A 197 -38.36 30.84 -11.65
C THR A 197 -37.71 31.49 -10.43
N THR A 198 -38.45 31.57 -9.32
CA THR A 198 -38.00 32.13 -8.04
C THR A 198 -37.39 31.09 -7.10
N ARG A 199 -37.28 29.83 -7.56
CA ARG A 199 -36.82 28.68 -6.77
C ARG A 199 -35.60 28.04 -7.43
N VAL A 200 -34.52 27.95 -6.66
CA VAL A 200 -33.23 27.34 -7.08
C VAL A 200 -33.40 25.88 -7.55
N HIS A 201 -34.41 25.17 -7.05
CA HIS A 201 -34.66 23.76 -7.37
C HIS A 201 -35.02 23.55 -8.85
N ASP A 202 -35.87 24.43 -9.40
CA ASP A 202 -36.33 24.32 -10.78
C ASP A 202 -35.19 24.58 -11.78
N LEU A 203 -34.28 25.51 -11.44
CA LEU A 203 -33.09 25.84 -12.23
C LEU A 203 -32.01 24.73 -12.19
N LEU A 204 -31.87 24.02 -11.06
CA LEU A 204 -30.91 22.91 -10.94
C LEU A 204 -31.40 21.63 -11.64
N ASP A 205 -32.71 21.39 -11.69
CA ASP A 205 -33.30 20.29 -12.46
C ASP A 205 -33.21 20.57 -13.98
N LEU A 206 -33.40 21.83 -14.40
CA LEU A 206 -33.11 22.29 -15.77
C LEU A 206 -31.64 22.07 -16.18
N LYS A 207 -30.67 22.17 -15.25
CA LYS A 207 -29.23 21.88 -15.51
C LYS A 207 -29.00 20.42 -15.90
N LYS A 208 -29.71 19.48 -15.30
CA LYS A 208 -29.53 18.03 -15.54
C LYS A 208 -30.12 17.60 -16.88
N ASP A 209 -31.22 18.22 -17.29
CA ASP A 209 -31.85 17.92 -18.58
C ASP A 209 -31.14 18.61 -19.76
N THR A 210 -30.31 19.63 -19.51
CA THR A 210 -29.56 20.37 -20.55
C THR A 210 -28.22 19.73 -20.93
N ASP A 211 -27.64 18.87 -20.09
CA ASP A 211 -26.39 18.13 -20.39
C ASP A 211 -26.50 17.20 -21.62
N TYR A 212 -27.71 16.91 -22.08
CA TYR A 212 -27.93 16.04 -23.25
C TYR A 212 -28.36 16.77 -24.53
N ILE A 213 -28.76 18.07 -24.49
CA ILE A 213 -29.46 18.71 -25.63
C ILE A 213 -29.04 20.17 -25.92
N TYR A 214 -28.35 20.92 -25.04
CA TYR A 214 -28.13 22.37 -25.27
C TYR A 214 -26.68 22.89 -25.15
N SER A 215 -26.40 23.95 -25.91
CA SER A 215 -25.07 24.58 -26.09
C SER A 215 -24.49 25.22 -24.82
N PHE A 216 -23.15 25.37 -24.78
CA PHE A 216 -22.34 26.02 -23.74
C PHE A 216 -22.90 27.38 -23.22
N ALA A 217 -23.62 28.14 -24.06
CA ALA A 217 -24.24 29.40 -23.68
C ALA A 217 -25.37 29.25 -22.64
N ALA A 218 -26.14 28.15 -22.69
CA ALA A 218 -27.21 27.88 -21.73
C ALA A 218 -26.64 27.49 -20.35
N THR A 219 -25.58 26.68 -20.33
CA THR A 219 -24.87 26.29 -19.10
C THR A 219 -24.23 27.51 -18.43
N SER A 220 -23.58 28.39 -19.21
CA SER A 220 -22.96 29.62 -18.69
C SER A 220 -23.99 30.62 -18.15
N LEU A 221 -25.16 30.75 -18.81
CA LEU A 221 -26.24 31.60 -18.32
C LEU A 221 -26.80 31.07 -16.99
N LEU A 222 -27.02 29.76 -16.90
CA LEU A 222 -27.55 29.09 -15.72
C LEU A 222 -26.58 29.22 -14.52
N GLU A 223 -25.28 29.11 -14.76
CA GLU A 223 -24.24 29.32 -13.73
C GLU A 223 -24.21 30.77 -13.23
N ASN A 224 -24.33 31.75 -14.12
CA ASN A 224 -24.43 33.16 -13.73
C ASN A 224 -25.72 33.48 -12.94
N MET A 225 -26.84 32.83 -13.28
CA MET A 225 -28.09 32.97 -12.53
C MET A 225 -28.02 32.35 -11.15
N ILE A 226 -27.40 31.17 -11.02
CA ILE A 226 -27.14 30.52 -9.72
C ILE A 226 -26.24 31.40 -8.85
N ALA A 227 -25.18 31.99 -9.41
CA ALA A 227 -24.29 32.91 -8.70
C ALA A 227 -25.04 34.14 -8.18
N LYS A 228 -25.87 34.76 -9.03
CA LYS A 228 -26.67 35.93 -8.66
C LYS A 228 -27.71 35.63 -7.57
N LEU A 229 -28.33 34.45 -7.60
CA LEU A 229 -29.25 33.97 -6.56
C LEU A 229 -28.52 33.71 -5.23
N ASP A 230 -27.28 33.20 -5.26
CA ASP A 230 -26.48 33.01 -4.06
C ASP A 230 -26.04 34.35 -3.45
N ASP A 231 -25.68 35.33 -4.29
CA ASP A 231 -25.42 36.72 -3.87
C ASP A 231 -26.66 37.36 -3.23
N ASP A 232 -27.85 37.16 -3.81
CA ASP A 232 -29.11 37.70 -3.26
C ASP A 232 -29.46 37.05 -1.90
N LEU A 233 -29.23 35.75 -1.72
CA LEU A 233 -29.41 35.05 -0.43
C LEU A 233 -28.40 35.52 0.62
N GLU A 234 -27.14 35.72 0.22
CA GLU A 234 -26.08 36.27 1.07
C GLU A 234 -26.44 37.69 1.53
N ILE A 235 -26.90 38.54 0.61
CA ILE A 235 -27.38 39.90 0.92
C ILE A 235 -28.55 39.87 1.89
N GLN A 236 -29.55 39.01 1.66
CA GLN A 236 -30.71 38.89 2.57
C GLN A 236 -30.29 38.36 3.96
N PHE A 237 -29.35 37.41 4.03
CA PHE A 237 -28.79 36.93 5.30
C PHE A 237 -28.06 38.07 6.05
N LEU A 238 -27.19 38.81 5.35
CA LEU A 238 -26.44 39.94 5.91
C LEU A 238 -27.34 41.09 6.36
N ARG A 239 -28.50 41.28 5.73
CA ARG A 239 -29.53 42.25 6.13
C ARG A 239 -30.45 41.76 7.25
N GLY A 240 -30.34 40.50 7.66
CA GLY A 240 -31.23 39.87 8.65
C GLY A 240 -32.65 39.63 8.14
N GLU A 241 -32.83 39.57 6.82
CA GLU A 241 -34.12 39.41 6.14
C GLU A 241 -34.48 37.92 5.94
N LEU A 242 -33.51 37.00 6.07
CA LEU A 242 -33.78 35.56 6.07
C LEU A 242 -34.36 35.10 7.42
N ASN A 243 -35.55 34.50 7.38
CA ASN A 243 -36.13 33.82 8.52
C ASN A 243 -35.48 32.43 8.66
N LEU A 244 -34.36 32.37 9.41
CA LEU A 244 -33.55 31.17 9.52
C LEU A 244 -34.13 30.20 10.55
N PRO A 245 -34.06 28.88 10.30
CA PRO A 245 -34.36 27.91 11.34
C PRO A 245 -33.37 28.08 12.50
N ILE A 246 -33.91 28.37 13.70
CA ILE A 246 -33.13 28.51 14.94
C ILE A 246 -32.92 27.12 15.53
N CYS A 247 -31.68 26.75 15.80
CA CYS A 247 -31.34 25.50 16.48
C CYS A 247 -31.40 25.70 18.00
N ASP A 248 -32.50 25.28 18.64
CA ASP A 248 -32.76 25.53 20.06
C ASP A 248 -32.34 24.38 21.03
N ASN A 249 -31.85 23.23 20.55
CA ASN A 249 -31.59 22.05 21.38
C ASN A 249 -30.10 21.68 21.59
N ASP A 250 -29.82 21.08 22.76
CA ASP A 250 -28.53 20.48 23.18
C ASP A 250 -28.14 19.21 22.38
N SER A 251 -28.85 18.89 21.31
CA SER A 251 -28.56 17.77 20.41
C SER A 251 -28.73 18.21 18.95
N VAL A 252 -27.64 18.16 18.21
CA VAL A 252 -27.58 18.47 16.77
C VAL A 252 -28.14 17.30 15.91
N GLU A 253 -28.45 16.17 16.54
CA GLU A 253 -29.07 15.00 15.89
C GLU A 253 -30.48 15.35 15.36
N ASP A 254 -31.22 16.17 16.11
CA ASP A 254 -32.51 16.74 15.69
C ASP A 254 -32.36 17.68 14.47
N ILE A 255 -31.17 18.29 14.25
CA ILE A 255 -30.92 19.22 13.14
C ILE A 255 -30.76 18.47 11.82
N LEU A 256 -30.03 17.35 11.82
CA LEU A 256 -29.94 16.49 10.63
C LEU A 256 -31.30 15.86 10.34
N ILE A 257 -32.04 15.43 11.37
CA ILE A 257 -33.39 14.88 11.22
C ILE A 257 -34.36 15.94 10.73
N GLU A 258 -34.34 17.19 11.22
CA GLU A 258 -35.18 18.26 10.68
C GLU A 258 -34.78 18.66 9.26
N LEU A 259 -33.49 18.70 8.93
CA LEU A 259 -33.02 18.96 7.56
C LEU A 259 -33.38 17.81 6.61
N TYR A 260 -33.45 16.58 7.13
CA TYR A 260 -33.91 15.41 6.39
C TYR A 260 -35.43 15.44 6.24
N ASP A 261 -36.19 15.60 7.32
CA ASP A 261 -37.66 15.48 7.39
C ASP A 261 -38.42 16.71 6.86
N ARG A 262 -37.93 17.96 7.03
CA ARG A 262 -38.57 19.15 6.42
C ARG A 262 -38.44 19.18 4.89
N TYR A 263 -37.58 18.35 4.31
CA TYR A 263 -37.32 18.30 2.86
C TYR A 263 -37.58 16.91 2.24
N VAL A 264 -38.19 15.97 2.97
CA VAL A 264 -38.52 14.62 2.44
C VAL A 264 -39.58 14.61 1.33
N ASP A 265 -40.28 15.72 1.05
CA ASP A 265 -41.18 15.80 -0.11
C ASP A 265 -40.49 16.12 -1.44
N ASN A 266 -39.22 16.55 -1.44
CA ASN A 266 -38.42 16.69 -2.65
C ASN A 266 -37.03 16.09 -2.43
N ARG A 267 -36.75 15.00 -3.15
CA ARG A 267 -35.43 14.38 -3.17
C ARG A 267 -34.37 15.45 -3.45
N TYR A 268 -33.39 15.57 -2.56
CA TYR A 268 -32.23 16.50 -2.52
C TYR A 268 -32.36 17.63 -1.48
N VAL A 269 -31.65 17.48 -0.36
CA VAL A 269 -31.27 18.58 0.53
C VAL A 269 -30.56 19.64 -0.32
N ASP A 270 -31.08 20.86 -0.38
CA ASP A 270 -30.36 22.01 -0.97
C ASP A 270 -29.23 22.41 0.00
N ARG A 271 -28.14 21.65 -0.06
CA ARG A 271 -26.98 21.71 0.85
C ARG A 271 -26.28 23.08 0.82
N ASN A 272 -26.54 23.93 -0.18
CA ASN A 272 -26.06 25.31 -0.24
C ASN A 272 -26.67 26.21 0.86
N LYS A 273 -27.76 25.77 1.52
CA LYS A 273 -28.39 26.52 2.63
C LYS A 273 -27.83 26.19 4.01
N LEU A 274 -26.99 25.14 4.11
CA LEU A 274 -26.34 24.76 5.38
C LEU A 274 -25.47 25.90 5.93
N LYS A 275 -24.85 26.69 5.05
CA LYS A 275 -24.05 27.86 5.44
C LYS A 275 -24.82 28.91 6.21
N TYR A 276 -26.16 28.99 6.05
CA TYR A 276 -26.99 30.03 6.65
C TYR A 276 -27.70 29.59 7.94
N LEU A 277 -27.46 28.39 8.45
CA LEU A 277 -28.12 27.89 9.67
C LEU A 277 -27.71 28.69 10.92
N ASP A 278 -28.70 29.11 11.72
CA ASP A 278 -28.43 29.82 12.97
C ASP A 278 -28.11 28.84 14.11
N VAL A 279 -26.81 28.65 14.33
CA VAL A 279 -26.26 27.74 15.35
C VAL A 279 -25.90 28.45 16.67
N ARG A 280 -26.30 29.72 16.87
CA ARG A 280 -25.85 30.53 18.02
C ARG A 280 -26.18 29.93 19.39
N LYS A 281 -27.23 29.10 19.50
CA LYS A 281 -27.65 28.45 20.75
C LYS A 281 -27.09 27.03 20.91
N VAL A 282 -26.45 26.48 19.88
CA VAL A 282 -25.91 25.11 19.90
C VAL A 282 -24.73 25.04 20.87
N THR A 283 -24.78 24.07 21.79
CA THR A 283 -23.71 23.80 22.76
C THR A 283 -22.93 22.51 22.47
N ASN A 284 -23.46 21.62 21.62
CA ASN A 284 -22.92 20.29 21.37
C ASN A 284 -23.00 19.95 19.88
N MET A 285 -21.85 19.89 19.19
CA MET A 285 -21.74 19.56 17.76
C MET A 285 -21.20 18.14 17.52
N ASN A 286 -21.33 17.27 18.52
CA ASN A 286 -20.80 15.92 18.39
C ASN A 286 -21.46 15.17 17.23
N ASN A 287 -20.63 14.47 16.45
CA ASN A 287 -21.02 13.63 15.33
C ASN A 287 -21.82 14.29 14.19
N LEU A 288 -21.91 15.62 14.14
CA LEU A 288 -22.84 16.34 13.23
C LEU A 288 -22.66 15.99 11.74
N PHE A 289 -21.46 15.66 11.29
CA PHE A 289 -21.17 15.28 9.91
C PHE A 289 -20.43 13.93 9.83
N THR A 290 -20.53 13.10 10.87
CA THR A 290 -19.86 11.79 10.93
C THR A 290 -20.35 10.84 9.85
N ASN A 291 -19.43 10.22 9.10
CA ASN A 291 -19.73 9.20 8.08
C ASN A 291 -20.69 9.67 6.98
N GLU A 292 -20.91 10.99 6.86
CA GLU A 292 -21.70 11.54 5.78
C GLU A 292 -20.88 11.50 4.48
N ILE A 293 -21.48 10.95 3.42
CA ILE A 293 -20.86 10.86 2.09
C ILE A 293 -21.23 12.15 1.34
N TRP A 294 -20.28 13.08 1.25
CA TRP A 294 -20.47 14.36 0.57
C TRP A 294 -20.11 14.21 -0.91
N SER A 295 -21.12 14.20 -1.77
CA SER A 295 -20.94 14.22 -3.22
C SER A 295 -20.28 15.53 -3.67
N ARG A 296 -18.99 15.51 -4.03
CA ARG A 296 -18.23 16.51 -4.85
C ARG A 296 -18.35 18.02 -4.52
N LYS A 297 -19.10 18.43 -3.49
CA LYS A 297 -19.36 19.84 -3.15
C LYS A 297 -18.73 20.19 -1.81
N GLN A 298 -17.93 21.26 -1.84
CA GLN A 298 -17.36 21.98 -0.71
C GLN A 298 -18.42 22.31 0.35
N ILE A 299 -18.08 22.18 1.64
CA ILE A 299 -18.91 22.67 2.75
C ILE A 299 -18.35 24.01 3.20
N ASP A 300 -19.10 25.08 2.97
CA ASP A 300 -18.78 26.41 3.50
C ASP A 300 -19.62 26.67 4.77
N LEU A 301 -18.95 26.97 5.88
CA LEU A 301 -19.58 27.25 7.18
C LEU A 301 -19.25 28.67 7.69
N LYS A 302 -18.91 29.61 6.80
CA LYS A 302 -18.43 30.96 7.14
C LYS A 302 -19.36 31.78 8.06
N TYR A 303 -20.67 31.49 8.08
CA TYR A 303 -21.64 32.23 8.90
C TYR A 303 -22.01 31.57 10.22
N TRP A 304 -21.44 30.40 10.54
CA TRP A 304 -21.74 29.71 11.79
C TRP A 304 -21.10 30.42 12.99
N ASP A 305 -21.91 30.88 13.94
CA ASP A 305 -21.45 31.43 15.21
C ASP A 305 -21.40 30.34 16.29
N VAL A 306 -20.23 29.73 16.44
CA VAL A 306 -20.00 28.59 17.35
C VAL A 306 -19.58 28.99 18.77
N ARG A 307 -19.73 30.26 19.17
CA ARG A 307 -19.24 30.78 20.47
C ARG A 307 -19.81 30.11 21.72
N ASN A 308 -20.92 29.38 21.58
CA ASN A 308 -21.58 28.66 22.66
C ASN A 308 -21.30 27.14 22.64
N VAL A 309 -20.55 26.65 21.65
CA VAL A 309 -20.22 25.23 21.50
C VAL A 309 -19.18 24.82 22.54
N ASN A 310 -19.49 23.75 23.26
CA ASN A 310 -18.67 23.15 24.30
C ASN A 310 -17.95 21.88 23.82
N THR A 311 -18.43 21.21 22.78
CA THR A 311 -17.88 19.93 22.30
C THR A 311 -18.10 19.76 20.79
N MET A 312 -17.08 19.25 20.11
CA MET A 312 -17.02 18.99 18.66
C MET A 312 -16.48 17.58 18.39
N LEU A 313 -16.72 16.64 19.31
CA LEU A 313 -16.26 15.25 19.19
C LEU A 313 -16.75 14.68 17.87
N ASN A 314 -15.82 14.15 17.07
CA ASN A 314 -16.12 13.40 15.87
C ASN A 314 -16.88 14.20 14.79
N MET A 315 -16.93 15.54 14.90
CA MET A 315 -17.85 16.39 14.15
C MET A 315 -17.80 16.16 12.64
N PHE A 316 -16.60 16.06 12.04
CA PHE A 316 -16.41 15.85 10.59
C PHE A 316 -15.86 14.46 10.24
N SER A 317 -15.82 13.56 11.21
CA SER A 317 -15.11 12.28 11.05
C SER A 317 -15.68 11.39 9.94
N PHE A 318 -14.83 10.53 9.40
CA PHE A 318 -15.18 9.58 8.36
C PHE A 318 -14.44 8.25 8.56
N ASP A 319 -15.19 7.18 8.82
CA ASP A 319 -14.70 5.80 8.87
C ASP A 319 -15.21 5.03 7.64
N ALA A 320 -14.43 4.98 6.55
CA ALA A 320 -14.71 4.06 5.45
C ALA A 320 -14.20 2.65 5.75
N GLU A 321 -15.02 1.63 5.48
CA GLU A 321 -14.56 0.25 5.32
C GLU A 321 -13.54 0.18 4.15
N ASP A 322 -12.51 -0.66 4.28
CA ASP A 322 -11.35 -0.70 3.36
C ASP A 322 -11.72 -0.85 1.87
N GLU A 323 -12.84 -1.49 1.56
CA GLU A 323 -13.35 -1.69 0.19
C GLU A 323 -13.97 -0.43 -0.44
N ILE A 324 -14.28 0.61 0.37
CA ILE A 324 -14.94 1.85 -0.06
C ILE A 324 -13.93 2.99 -0.27
N ARG A 325 -12.71 2.87 0.25
CA ARG A 325 -11.65 3.91 0.18
C ARG A 325 -11.19 4.23 -1.24
N GLU A 326 -11.30 3.28 -2.17
CA GLU A 326 -10.90 3.45 -3.57
C GLU A 326 -11.99 4.12 -4.43
N ILE A 327 -13.23 4.16 -3.93
CA ILE A 327 -14.43 4.57 -4.70
C ILE A 327 -15.09 5.82 -4.11
N VAL A 328 -14.94 6.08 -2.81
CA VAL A 328 -15.51 7.25 -2.14
C VAL A 328 -14.44 8.30 -1.93
N GLU A 329 -14.53 9.38 -2.71
CA GLU A 329 -13.76 10.58 -2.49
C GLU A 329 -14.15 11.15 -1.11
N PRO A 330 -13.24 11.17 -0.11
CA PRO A 330 -13.52 11.68 1.23
C PRO A 330 -13.92 13.15 1.17
N LEU A 331 -14.60 13.64 2.22
CA LEU A 331 -15.11 15.02 2.34
C LEU A 331 -14.19 16.05 1.65
N HIS A 332 -14.68 16.60 0.55
CA HIS A 332 -14.03 17.68 -0.18
C HIS A 332 -14.12 18.98 0.63
N ASN A 333 -12.97 19.45 1.10
CA ASN A 333 -12.67 20.82 1.53
C ASN A 333 -13.75 21.50 2.40
N ILE A 334 -13.65 21.37 3.73
CA ILE A 334 -14.41 22.19 4.69
C ILE A 334 -13.78 23.60 4.70
N THR A 335 -14.57 24.65 4.51
CA THR A 335 -14.12 26.04 4.52
C THR A 335 -15.01 26.94 5.39
N GLY A 336 -14.56 28.16 5.67
CA GLY A 336 -15.32 29.12 6.49
C GLY A 336 -15.26 28.83 7.98
N ILE A 337 -14.31 28.00 8.42
CA ILE A 337 -14.11 27.63 9.83
C ILE A 337 -12.92 28.38 10.46
N GLU A 338 -12.13 29.09 9.66
CA GLU A 338 -10.90 29.75 10.07
C GLU A 338 -11.10 30.83 11.16
N ASN A 339 -12.29 31.44 11.22
CA ASN A 339 -12.62 32.51 12.16
C ASN A 339 -13.62 32.09 13.26
N TRP A 340 -13.83 30.79 13.44
CA TRP A 340 -14.71 30.27 14.50
C TRP A 340 -14.22 30.64 15.90
N ASN A 341 -15.14 31.09 16.76
CA ASN A 341 -14.84 31.32 18.18
C ASN A 341 -14.97 30.02 18.98
N THR A 342 -13.86 29.30 19.10
CA THR A 342 -13.78 28.00 19.80
C THR A 342 -13.49 28.10 21.30
N SER A 343 -13.52 29.31 21.89
CA SER A 343 -13.07 29.57 23.28
C SER A 343 -13.82 28.82 24.39
N LYS A 344 -14.98 28.22 24.11
CA LYS A 344 -15.73 27.37 25.07
C LYS A 344 -15.57 25.87 24.84
N VAL A 345 -14.98 25.45 23.73
CA VAL A 345 -14.84 24.05 23.36
C VAL A 345 -13.87 23.35 24.32
N ARG A 346 -14.29 22.20 24.85
CA ARG A 346 -13.52 21.36 25.78
C ARG A 346 -13.06 20.04 25.17
N ASN A 347 -13.76 19.55 24.14
CA ASN A 347 -13.48 18.28 23.49
C ASN A 347 -13.48 18.47 21.97
N MET A 348 -12.32 18.20 21.34
CA MET A 348 -12.10 18.21 19.89
C MET A 348 -11.65 16.83 19.38
N SER A 349 -11.79 15.78 20.19
CA SER A 349 -11.35 14.44 19.83
C SER A 349 -12.03 13.98 18.54
N LYS A 350 -11.26 13.32 17.66
CA LYS A 350 -11.73 12.80 16.36
C LYS A 350 -12.36 13.81 15.41
N MET A 351 -12.25 15.12 15.66
CA MET A 351 -13.01 16.14 14.93
C MET A 351 -12.83 16.04 13.41
N PHE A 352 -11.61 15.73 12.94
CA PHE A 352 -11.25 15.58 11.52
C PHE A 352 -10.71 14.18 11.18
N ARG A 353 -11.05 13.17 11.98
CA ARG A 353 -10.59 11.80 11.77
C ARG A 353 -11.05 11.27 10.40
N GLY A 354 -10.14 10.81 9.56
CA GLY A 354 -10.44 10.28 8.22
C GLY A 354 -10.74 11.35 7.17
N CYS A 355 -10.63 12.65 7.50
CA CYS A 355 -10.75 13.71 6.52
C CYS A 355 -9.46 13.82 5.67
N LEU A 356 -9.28 12.91 4.71
CA LEU A 356 -7.98 12.72 4.03
C LEU A 356 -7.42 14.01 3.39
N LEU A 357 -8.28 14.89 2.87
CA LEU A 357 -7.91 16.14 2.18
C LEU A 357 -8.02 17.40 3.06
N PHE A 358 -8.35 17.26 4.34
CA PHE A 358 -8.55 18.42 5.21
C PHE A 358 -7.24 19.16 5.46
N ASN A 359 -7.20 20.46 5.09
CA ASN A 359 -6.05 21.32 5.32
C ASN A 359 -6.47 22.81 5.45
N CYS A 360 -7.65 23.10 6.00
CA CYS A 360 -8.14 24.46 6.20
C CYS A 360 -7.43 25.14 7.39
N ASP A 361 -7.07 26.42 7.26
CA ASP A 361 -6.37 27.16 8.32
C ASP A 361 -7.22 27.27 9.60
N ILE A 362 -6.72 26.66 10.67
CA ILE A 362 -7.32 26.65 12.01
C ILE A 362 -6.35 27.24 13.07
N SER A 363 -5.33 27.97 12.62
CA SER A 363 -4.30 28.57 13.48
C SER A 363 -4.87 29.57 14.50
N ARG A 364 -6.00 30.22 14.19
CA ARG A 364 -6.65 31.25 15.01
C ARG A 364 -7.59 30.72 16.09
N TRP A 365 -7.80 29.41 16.14
CA TRP A 365 -8.70 28.81 17.13
C TRP A 365 -8.19 28.99 18.55
N ASN A 366 -9.11 29.25 19.49
CA ASN A 366 -8.81 29.33 20.90
C ASN A 366 -8.97 27.96 21.56
N THR A 367 -7.85 27.31 21.84
CA THR A 367 -7.79 25.96 22.43
C THR A 367 -7.59 25.95 23.95
N SER A 368 -7.57 27.11 24.61
CA SER A 368 -7.23 27.25 26.04
C SER A 368 -8.13 26.46 27.01
N ARG A 369 -9.33 26.03 26.59
CA ARG A 369 -10.24 25.19 27.39
C ARG A 369 -10.30 23.73 26.95
N VAL A 370 -9.60 23.36 25.88
CA VAL A 370 -9.62 22.01 25.34
C VAL A 370 -8.87 21.08 26.29
N THR A 371 -9.49 19.93 26.57
CA THR A 371 -8.96 18.88 27.46
C THR A 371 -8.70 17.58 26.71
N ASP A 372 -9.36 17.37 25.55
CA ASP A 372 -9.25 16.16 24.76
C ASP A 372 -9.08 16.51 23.26
N MET A 373 -7.92 16.13 22.70
CA MET A 373 -7.56 16.24 21.28
C MET A 373 -7.23 14.86 20.68
N SER A 374 -7.58 13.77 21.39
CA SER A 374 -7.27 12.41 20.93
C SER A 374 -7.82 12.14 19.52
N SER A 375 -6.98 11.54 18.67
CA SER A 375 -7.32 11.19 17.28
C SER A 375 -7.85 12.35 16.43
N MET A 376 -7.62 13.63 16.78
CA MET A 376 -8.25 14.77 16.10
C MET A 376 -7.98 14.81 14.58
N PHE A 377 -6.76 14.46 14.16
CA PHE A 377 -6.30 14.42 12.78
C PHE A 377 -5.88 13.00 12.34
N GLU A 378 -6.38 11.97 13.01
CA GLU A 378 -6.11 10.58 12.62
C GLU A 378 -6.57 10.36 11.16
N ASN A 379 -5.70 9.85 10.28
CA ASN A 379 -5.92 9.69 8.85
C ASN A 379 -6.17 10.99 8.05
N ALA A 380 -5.87 12.17 8.59
CA ALA A 380 -5.95 13.43 7.83
C ALA A 380 -4.69 13.62 6.97
N LEU A 381 -4.57 12.86 5.88
CA LEU A 381 -3.32 12.70 5.10
C LEU A 381 -2.70 14.03 4.63
N SER A 382 -3.52 15.01 4.23
CA SER A 382 -3.08 16.31 3.70
C SER A 382 -2.92 17.42 4.75
N PHE A 383 -3.18 17.15 6.03
CA PHE A 383 -3.17 18.18 7.07
C PHE A 383 -1.75 18.63 7.41
N ASP A 384 -1.47 19.94 7.30
CA ASP A 384 -0.17 20.56 7.59
C ASP A 384 -0.30 22.04 8.02
N GLN A 385 -1.33 22.37 8.80
CA GLN A 385 -1.62 23.76 9.20
C GLN A 385 -0.85 24.22 10.44
N PRO A 386 -0.46 25.52 10.54
CA PRO A 386 0.45 26.03 11.57
C PRO A 386 -0.24 26.18 12.94
N ILE A 387 -0.42 25.05 13.63
CA ILE A 387 -1.08 24.94 14.94
C ILE A 387 -0.12 25.09 16.14
N GLY A 388 1.12 25.50 15.89
CA GLY A 388 2.14 25.70 16.94
C GLY A 388 1.75 26.74 18.00
N GLY A 389 0.86 27.69 17.66
CA GLY A 389 0.38 28.74 18.55
C GLY A 389 -0.80 28.37 19.46
N TRP A 390 -1.29 27.12 19.40
CA TRP A 390 -2.38 26.65 20.25
C TRP A 390 -1.99 26.58 21.73
N ASP A 391 -2.91 26.97 22.62
CA ASP A 391 -2.77 26.81 24.08
C ASP A 391 -3.17 25.38 24.48
N THR A 392 -2.18 24.56 24.79
CA THR A 392 -2.35 23.13 25.13
C THR A 392 -2.24 22.85 26.63
N ARG A 393 -2.13 23.87 27.48
CA ARG A 393 -1.85 23.72 28.93
C ARG A 393 -2.85 22.87 29.72
N ASN A 394 -4.08 22.77 29.21
CA ASN A 394 -5.19 22.03 29.84
C ASN A 394 -5.47 20.69 29.16
N VAL A 395 -4.77 20.36 28.07
CA VAL A 395 -5.00 19.14 27.31
C VAL A 395 -4.46 17.94 28.09
N GLN A 396 -5.30 16.93 28.27
CA GLN A 396 -5.00 15.70 29.02
C GLN A 396 -4.84 14.49 28.09
N LYS A 397 -5.48 14.51 26.92
CA LYS A 397 -5.45 13.39 25.95
C LYS A 397 -5.03 13.87 24.56
N MET A 398 -3.97 13.26 24.04
CA MET A 398 -3.41 13.53 22.70
C MET A 398 -2.99 12.24 21.97
N ASN A 399 -3.35 11.06 22.49
CA ASN A 399 -3.06 9.80 21.79
C ASN A 399 -3.67 9.82 20.39
N GLU A 400 -2.96 9.22 19.43
CA GLU A 400 -3.38 9.09 18.02
C GLU A 400 -3.65 10.42 17.29
N MET A 401 -3.30 11.59 17.86
CA MET A 401 -3.70 12.90 17.33
C MET A 401 -3.32 13.11 15.86
N PHE A 402 -2.14 12.64 15.44
CA PHE A 402 -1.62 12.71 14.06
C PHE A 402 -1.32 11.32 13.48
N ASP A 403 -2.00 10.27 13.97
CA ASP A 403 -1.88 8.94 13.41
C ASP A 403 -2.26 8.98 11.92
N ASN A 404 -1.35 8.54 11.05
CA ASN A 404 -1.43 8.55 9.60
C ASN A 404 -1.64 9.94 8.97
N ALA A 405 -1.30 11.04 9.67
CA ALA A 405 -1.28 12.38 9.07
C ALA A 405 0.03 12.58 8.27
N THR A 406 0.13 11.93 7.11
CA THR A 406 1.40 11.75 6.38
C THR A 406 2.09 13.05 5.96
N SER A 407 1.34 14.13 5.73
CA SER A 407 1.91 15.44 5.34
C SER A 407 2.31 16.33 6.50
N PHE A 408 1.88 16.02 7.73
CA PHE A 408 2.03 16.92 8.88
C PHE A 408 3.48 17.08 9.32
N ASN A 409 3.98 18.32 9.33
CA ASN A 409 5.34 18.64 9.78
C ASN A 409 5.47 20.04 10.43
N GLN A 410 4.41 20.55 11.04
CA GLN A 410 4.40 21.91 11.62
C GLN A 410 5.05 21.97 13.01
N PRO A 411 5.73 23.08 13.35
CA PRO A 411 6.46 23.21 14.61
C PRO A 411 5.50 23.29 15.82
N ILE A 412 5.47 22.22 16.60
CA ILE A 412 4.63 22.07 17.82
C ILE A 412 5.46 21.91 19.11
N GLY A 413 6.76 22.20 19.03
CA GLY A 413 7.68 22.07 20.17
C GLY A 413 7.34 22.96 21.38
N LEU A 414 6.56 24.03 21.19
CA LEU A 414 6.16 24.97 22.25
C LEU A 414 4.92 24.55 23.05
N TRP A 415 4.30 23.41 22.72
CA TRP A 415 3.11 22.93 23.42
C TRP A 415 3.39 22.54 24.88
N GLU A 416 2.43 22.82 25.75
CA GLU A 416 2.47 22.53 27.19
C GLU A 416 1.85 21.14 27.49
N THR A 417 2.64 20.07 27.39
CA THR A 417 2.15 18.68 27.51
C THR A 417 2.11 18.10 28.93
N GLY A 418 2.30 18.92 29.96
CA GLY A 418 2.51 18.46 31.35
C GLY A 418 1.33 17.78 32.05
N MET A 419 0.15 17.73 31.43
CA MET A 419 -1.02 17.00 31.93
C MET A 419 -1.29 15.69 31.20
N VAL A 420 -0.57 15.40 30.11
CA VAL A 420 -0.77 14.22 29.27
C VAL A 420 -0.11 12.98 29.90
N ASP A 421 -0.84 11.88 30.00
CA ASP A 421 -0.36 10.59 30.53
C ASP A 421 -0.22 9.48 29.46
N ASN A 422 -0.79 9.70 28.28
CA ASN A 422 -0.78 8.77 27.16
C ASN A 422 -0.44 9.50 25.83
N MET A 423 0.67 9.12 25.21
CA MET A 423 1.14 9.62 23.92
C MET A 423 1.22 8.50 22.86
N SER A 424 0.54 7.37 23.09
CA SER A 424 0.55 6.24 22.17
C SER A 424 0.07 6.64 20.78
N HIS A 425 0.74 6.14 19.75
CA HIS A 425 0.40 6.36 18.33
C HIS A 425 0.31 7.83 17.88
N MET A 426 0.81 8.80 18.67
CA MET A 426 0.59 10.23 18.39
C MET A 426 1.04 10.67 16.98
N PHE A 427 2.12 10.09 16.46
CA PHE A 427 2.67 10.31 15.12
C PHE A 427 2.88 8.99 14.36
N TYR A 428 2.07 7.96 14.65
CA TYR A 428 2.11 6.71 13.91
C TYR A 428 1.92 7.00 12.42
N ASN A 429 2.78 6.49 11.54
CA ASN A 429 2.76 6.72 10.10
C ASN A 429 2.69 8.20 9.64
N ALA A 430 3.09 9.15 10.48
CA ALA A 430 3.24 10.56 10.09
C ALA A 430 4.58 10.74 9.34
N THR A 431 4.65 10.24 8.11
CA THR A 431 5.91 10.03 7.37
C THR A 431 6.76 11.29 7.18
N SER A 432 6.15 12.47 7.09
CA SER A 432 6.86 13.76 6.93
C SER A 432 7.30 14.42 8.24
N PHE A 433 6.82 13.94 9.39
CA PHE A 433 7.01 14.62 10.67
C PHE A 433 8.47 14.54 11.16
N ASN A 434 9.11 15.69 11.40
CA ASN A 434 10.50 15.79 11.85
C ASN A 434 10.77 16.99 12.79
N GLN A 435 9.79 17.37 13.60
CA GLN A 435 9.92 18.55 14.46
C GLN A 435 10.58 18.20 15.80
N GLY A 436 11.35 19.14 16.36
CA GLY A 436 11.95 19.00 17.69
C GLY A 436 10.92 19.19 18.81
N LEU A 437 10.93 18.31 19.80
CA LEU A 437 9.94 18.22 20.88
C LEU A 437 10.58 18.25 22.28
N SER A 438 11.81 18.77 22.41
CA SER A 438 12.59 18.71 23.65
C SER A 438 12.00 19.51 24.81
N LEU A 439 11.12 20.47 24.54
CA LEU A 439 10.42 21.25 25.58
C LEU A 439 9.16 20.58 26.13
N TRP A 440 8.73 19.45 25.56
CA TRP A 440 7.57 18.71 26.04
C TRP A 440 7.82 18.12 27.43
N LYS A 441 6.83 18.24 28.31
CA LYS A 441 6.87 17.75 29.69
C LYS A 441 6.27 16.35 29.76
N THR A 442 7.11 15.31 29.64
CA THR A 442 6.68 13.91 29.57
C THR A 442 6.65 13.17 30.91
N GLY A 443 6.95 13.84 32.03
CA GLY A 443 7.07 13.18 33.35
C GLY A 443 5.81 12.49 33.90
N LYS A 444 4.63 12.69 33.30
CA LYS A 444 3.40 11.94 33.63
C LYS A 444 3.07 10.80 32.65
N VAL A 445 3.78 10.73 31.52
CA VAL A 445 3.47 9.80 30.44
C VAL A 445 3.85 8.38 30.87
N THR A 446 2.91 7.46 30.69
CA THR A 446 3.07 6.03 31.01
C THR A 446 3.07 5.15 29.76
N ASP A 447 2.41 5.59 28.68
CA ASP A 447 2.33 4.87 27.40
C ASP A 447 2.87 5.72 26.24
N MET A 448 3.93 5.21 25.59
CA MET A 448 4.54 5.76 24.38
C MET A 448 4.60 4.73 23.25
N LYS A 449 3.78 3.67 23.32
CA LYS A 449 3.79 2.62 22.29
C LYS A 449 3.53 3.22 20.91
N SER A 450 4.30 2.78 19.93
CA SER A 450 4.13 3.13 18.52
C SER A 450 4.06 4.63 18.21
N MET A 451 4.57 5.51 19.11
CA MET A 451 4.39 6.96 18.99
C MET A 451 4.96 7.52 17.68
N PHE A 452 6.08 7.00 17.19
CA PHE A 452 6.75 7.38 15.94
C PHE A 452 6.92 6.19 15.00
N GLN A 453 6.12 5.14 15.16
CA GLN A 453 6.19 3.99 14.26
C GLN A 453 5.86 4.44 12.84
N SER A 454 6.70 4.11 11.86
CA SER A 454 6.61 4.52 10.45
C SER A 454 6.64 6.04 10.21
N ALA A 455 7.08 6.84 11.19
CA ALA A 455 7.41 8.25 10.97
C ALA A 455 8.78 8.34 10.27
N GLU A 456 8.82 8.00 8.98
CA GLU A 456 10.06 7.73 8.23
C GLU A 456 11.10 8.86 8.30
N SER A 457 10.65 10.13 8.32
CA SER A 457 11.50 11.32 8.39
C SER A 457 11.86 11.76 9.80
N PHE A 458 11.39 11.07 10.85
CA PHE A 458 11.52 11.56 12.21
C PHE A 458 12.94 11.41 12.76
N ASN A 459 13.57 12.54 13.09
CA ASN A 459 14.83 12.64 13.83
C ASN A 459 14.85 13.87 14.76
N GLY A 460 13.66 14.36 15.15
CA GLY A 460 13.51 15.54 16.01
C GLY A 460 14.11 15.33 17.41
N ASP A 461 14.56 16.43 18.03
CA ASP A 461 15.15 16.38 19.38
C ASP A 461 14.10 16.01 20.44
N ILE A 462 14.33 14.88 21.11
CA ILE A 462 13.55 14.34 22.24
C ILE A 462 14.44 13.99 23.44
N SER A 463 15.67 14.53 23.46
CA SER A 463 16.71 14.15 24.42
C SER A 463 16.36 14.50 25.88
N LEU A 464 15.57 15.55 26.08
CA LEU A 464 15.21 16.07 27.41
C LEU A 464 13.96 15.45 28.04
N TRP A 465 13.36 14.43 27.40
CA TRP A 465 12.16 13.78 27.92
C TRP A 465 12.42 13.03 29.22
N ASP A 466 11.52 13.20 30.19
CA ASP A 466 11.49 12.41 31.41
C ASP A 466 10.69 11.12 31.19
N THR A 467 11.40 10.03 30.93
CA THR A 467 10.82 8.70 30.69
C THR A 467 10.66 7.86 31.97
N SER A 468 10.89 8.43 33.15
CA SER A 468 10.94 7.69 34.41
C SER A 468 9.64 6.96 34.80
N ASN A 469 8.50 7.41 34.29
CA ASN A 469 7.19 6.80 34.51
C ASN A 469 6.68 5.94 33.34
N VAL A 470 7.45 5.85 32.24
CA VAL A 470 7.03 5.09 31.05
C VAL A 470 7.09 3.59 31.33
N ILE A 471 6.03 2.89 30.95
CA ILE A 471 5.86 1.44 31.11
C ILE A 471 5.94 0.73 29.73
N LEU A 472 5.44 1.40 28.68
CA LEU A 472 5.29 0.83 27.34
C LEU A 472 6.03 1.68 26.28
N THR A 473 7.06 1.09 25.68
CA THR A 473 7.82 1.65 24.53
C THR A 473 7.78 0.76 23.30
N PHE A 474 6.85 -0.22 23.29
CA PHE A 474 6.63 -1.16 22.20
C PHE A 474 6.56 -0.44 20.85
N ALA A 475 7.37 -0.87 19.88
CA ALA A 475 7.42 -0.34 18.51
C ALA A 475 7.57 1.19 18.38
N MET A 476 8.04 1.90 19.40
CA MET A 476 8.01 3.37 19.44
C MET A 476 8.66 4.05 18.22
N PHE A 477 9.76 3.50 17.69
CA PHE A 477 10.47 4.01 16.51
C PHE A 477 10.52 2.98 15.36
N ALA A 478 9.65 1.97 15.38
CA ALA A 478 9.66 0.94 14.34
C ALA A 478 9.40 1.59 12.97
N GLY A 479 10.28 1.45 11.98
CA GLY A 479 10.15 2.07 10.65
C GLY A 479 10.49 3.56 10.58
N ALA A 480 10.93 4.20 11.68
CA ALA A 480 11.49 5.55 11.64
C ALA A 480 12.92 5.48 11.08
N THR A 481 13.03 5.32 9.75
CA THR A 481 14.25 4.82 9.10
C THR A 481 15.50 5.66 9.35
N ILE A 482 15.37 6.98 9.51
CA ILE A 482 16.49 7.91 9.75
C ILE A 482 16.69 8.27 11.23
N PHE A 483 15.87 7.72 12.14
CA PHE A 483 15.88 8.10 13.54
C PHE A 483 17.23 7.79 14.19
N ASN A 484 17.90 8.82 14.69
CA ASN A 484 19.19 8.70 15.36
C ASN A 484 19.39 9.81 16.42
N CYS A 485 18.32 10.28 17.04
CA CYS A 485 18.37 11.28 18.10
C CYS A 485 18.96 10.70 19.39
N ASN A 486 19.78 11.46 20.12
CA ASN A 486 20.40 10.99 21.35
C ASN A 486 19.36 10.83 22.49
N ILE A 487 19.17 9.58 22.88
CA ILE A 487 18.26 9.14 23.97
C ILE A 487 18.99 8.41 25.11
N SER A 488 20.29 8.64 25.23
CA SER A 488 21.14 7.93 26.21
C SER A 488 20.79 8.21 27.68
N GLU A 489 20.23 9.38 27.98
CA GLU A 489 19.87 9.82 29.33
C GLU A 489 18.45 9.40 29.77
N TRP A 490 17.72 8.65 28.93
CA TRP A 490 16.39 8.14 29.25
C TRP A 490 16.40 7.14 30.42
N LYS A 491 15.34 7.19 31.24
CA LYS A 491 15.17 6.44 32.48
C LYS A 491 14.09 5.36 32.31
N LEU A 492 14.48 4.18 31.83
CA LEU A 492 13.54 3.12 31.46
C LEU A 492 13.32 2.05 32.54
N GLN A 493 13.55 2.35 33.82
CA GLN A 493 13.49 1.37 34.92
C GLN A 493 12.12 0.70 35.09
N ASN A 494 11.03 1.31 34.62
CA ASN A 494 9.67 0.80 34.74
C ASN A 494 9.18 0.07 33.48
N VAL A 495 9.98 0.05 32.40
CA VAL A 495 9.58 -0.53 31.13
C VAL A 495 9.58 -2.06 31.19
N ILE A 496 8.50 -2.66 30.70
CA ILE A 496 8.31 -4.12 30.69
C ILE A 496 8.49 -4.70 29.27
N ASN A 497 8.14 -3.93 28.24
CA ASN A 497 8.13 -4.37 26.84
C ASN A 497 8.85 -3.37 25.94
N MET A 498 10.00 -3.79 25.39
CA MET A 498 10.81 -3.06 24.41
C MET A 498 10.78 -3.71 23.03
N SER A 499 9.87 -4.66 22.81
CA SER A 499 9.79 -5.38 21.54
C SER A 499 9.55 -4.41 20.39
N TYR A 500 10.23 -4.66 19.27
CA TYR A 500 10.15 -3.85 18.04
C TYR A 500 10.57 -2.38 18.17
N MET A 501 11.08 -1.91 19.32
CA MET A 501 11.27 -0.47 19.58
C MET A 501 12.06 0.26 18.49
N PHE A 502 13.06 -0.39 17.89
CA PHE A 502 13.89 0.13 16.79
C PHE A 502 13.85 -0.78 15.54
N GLU A 503 12.76 -1.54 15.34
CA GLU A 503 12.63 -2.37 14.14
C GLU A 503 12.67 -1.49 12.88
N ASP A 504 13.53 -1.78 11.91
CA ASP A 504 13.73 -0.99 10.68
C ASP A 504 14.10 0.50 10.90
N ALA A 505 14.55 0.89 12.09
CA ALA A 505 15.21 2.16 12.34
C ALA A 505 16.66 2.11 11.82
N ARG A 506 16.81 2.13 10.49
CA ARG A 506 18.05 1.76 9.77
C ARG A 506 19.28 2.56 10.19
N ASP A 507 19.13 3.84 10.50
CA ASP A 507 20.24 4.72 10.90
C ASP A 507 20.47 4.79 12.41
N PHE A 508 19.61 4.15 13.22
CA PHE A 508 19.70 4.22 14.67
C PHE A 508 21.03 3.63 15.18
N ASN A 509 21.81 4.46 15.85
CA ASN A 509 23.10 4.09 16.41
C ASN A 509 23.46 5.03 17.58
N GLN A 510 22.73 4.94 18.70
CA GLN A 510 22.94 5.77 19.89
C GLN A 510 23.44 4.97 21.11
N PRO A 511 24.18 5.60 22.05
CA PRO A 511 24.78 4.93 23.20
C PRO A 511 23.76 4.67 24.33
N ILE A 512 22.94 3.65 24.16
CA ILE A 512 21.86 3.26 25.08
C ILE A 512 22.26 2.22 26.16
N GLY A 513 23.56 1.91 26.27
CA GLY A 513 24.07 0.91 27.22
C GLY A 513 23.81 1.22 28.70
N LYS A 514 23.56 2.49 29.05
CA LYS A 514 23.29 2.91 30.44
C LYS A 514 21.85 2.71 30.91
N TRP A 515 20.96 2.27 30.03
CA TRP A 515 19.55 2.05 30.38
C TRP A 515 19.39 0.94 31.41
N LYS A 516 18.47 1.15 32.37
CA LYS A 516 18.13 0.15 33.39
C LYS A 516 17.05 -0.80 32.86
N THR A 517 17.45 -1.99 32.42
CA THR A 517 16.55 -2.97 31.75
C THR A 517 16.02 -4.09 32.65
N GLY A 518 16.32 -4.11 33.95
CA GLY A 518 16.03 -5.25 34.83
C GLY A 518 14.55 -5.62 35.03
N ASN A 519 13.61 -4.78 34.56
CA ASN A 519 12.17 -5.09 34.55
C ASN A 519 11.65 -5.59 33.19
N VAL A 520 12.45 -5.54 32.14
CA VAL A 520 12.05 -5.89 30.77
C VAL A 520 11.90 -7.41 30.64
N LYS A 521 10.76 -7.83 30.07
CA LYS A 521 10.45 -9.24 29.78
C LYS A 521 10.51 -9.58 28.29
N TYR A 522 10.19 -8.61 27.44
CA TYR A 522 10.06 -8.79 25.99
C TYR A 522 10.99 -7.83 25.26
N MET A 523 11.94 -8.38 24.50
CA MET A 523 12.88 -7.63 23.65
C MET A 523 12.91 -8.15 22.20
N HIS A 524 12.05 -9.10 21.84
CA HIS A 524 12.04 -9.65 20.48
C HIS A 524 11.90 -8.56 19.40
N SER A 525 12.63 -8.75 18.30
CA SER A 525 12.73 -7.81 17.18
C SER A 525 13.18 -6.38 17.51
N MET A 526 13.71 -6.09 18.71
CA MET A 526 14.02 -4.71 19.12
C MET A 526 14.96 -3.98 18.14
N PHE A 527 15.98 -4.66 17.60
CA PHE A 527 16.92 -4.10 16.61
C PHE A 527 16.82 -4.80 15.24
N SER A 528 15.69 -5.45 14.96
CA SER A 528 15.47 -6.09 13.66
C SER A 528 15.58 -5.05 12.55
N SER A 529 16.43 -5.23 11.54
CA SER A 529 16.71 -4.26 10.46
C SER A 529 17.27 -2.89 10.91
N ALA A 530 17.72 -2.73 12.15
CA ALA A 530 18.49 -1.55 12.59
C ALA A 530 19.94 -1.64 12.06
N ARG A 531 20.10 -1.50 10.74
CA ARG A 531 21.33 -1.86 10.00
C ARG A 531 22.59 -1.16 10.52
N SER A 532 22.47 0.08 10.98
CA SER A 532 23.60 0.88 11.48
C SER A 532 23.94 0.63 12.96
N PHE A 533 23.07 -0.04 13.72
CA PHE A 533 23.24 -0.17 15.17
C PHE A 533 24.49 -0.99 15.54
N ASN A 534 25.39 -0.37 16.31
CA ASN A 534 26.63 -0.98 16.80
C ASN A 534 27.14 -0.31 18.08
N HIS A 535 26.24 0.01 19.02
CA HIS A 535 26.60 0.53 20.35
C HIS A 535 26.61 -0.54 21.43
N ASP A 536 27.36 -0.26 22.49
CA ASP A 536 27.52 -1.18 23.61
C ASP A 536 26.23 -1.25 24.44
N ILE A 537 25.78 -2.47 24.68
CA ILE A 537 24.60 -2.86 25.45
C ILE A 537 24.92 -4.09 26.34
N GLY A 538 26.21 -4.37 26.57
CA GLY A 538 26.65 -5.53 27.34
C GLY A 538 26.24 -5.47 28.82
N GLU A 539 26.05 -4.27 29.36
CA GLU A 539 25.68 -4.01 30.77
C GLU A 539 24.17 -4.09 31.04
N TRP A 540 23.36 -4.44 30.04
CA TRP A 540 21.93 -4.62 30.25
C TRP A 540 21.62 -5.86 31.12
N ASP A 541 20.76 -5.67 32.12
CA ASP A 541 20.18 -6.77 32.89
C ASP A 541 19.08 -7.44 32.05
N THR A 542 19.36 -8.67 31.61
CA THR A 542 18.43 -9.51 30.84
C THR A 542 17.81 -10.65 31.67
N SER A 543 18.00 -10.67 32.98
CA SER A 543 17.61 -11.79 33.87
C SER A 543 16.12 -12.14 33.85
N ARG A 544 15.27 -11.23 33.38
CA ARG A 544 13.81 -11.41 33.25
C ARG A 544 13.33 -11.61 31.81
N VAL A 545 14.22 -11.54 30.83
CA VAL A 545 13.87 -11.69 29.41
C VAL A 545 13.56 -13.16 29.10
N ILE A 546 12.40 -13.39 28.48
CA ILE A 546 11.95 -14.75 28.10
C ILE A 546 11.98 -15.00 26.60
N ASN A 547 12.04 -13.94 25.77
CA ASN A 547 11.94 -14.04 24.32
C ASN A 547 12.90 -13.05 23.64
N MET A 548 13.86 -13.59 22.87
CA MET A 548 14.87 -12.84 22.10
C MET A 548 14.77 -13.12 20.59
N ARG A 549 13.60 -13.56 20.10
CA ARG A 549 13.38 -13.83 18.67
C ARG A 549 13.70 -12.58 17.84
N ASN A 550 14.41 -12.76 16.73
CA ASN A 550 14.79 -11.70 15.79
C ASN A 550 15.51 -10.47 16.42
N MET A 551 16.05 -10.55 17.64
CA MET A 551 16.59 -9.39 18.38
C MET A 551 17.51 -8.51 17.52
N PHE A 552 18.41 -9.13 16.75
CA PHE A 552 19.38 -8.49 15.85
C PHE A 552 19.26 -8.99 14.40
N ALA A 553 18.09 -9.49 14.00
CA ALA A 553 17.87 -9.90 12.60
C ALA A 553 18.15 -8.70 11.67
N TYR A 554 18.95 -8.85 10.62
CA TYR A 554 19.34 -7.76 9.70
C TYR A 554 20.04 -6.55 10.37
N ALA A 555 20.53 -6.66 11.61
CA ALA A 555 21.38 -5.65 12.25
C ALA A 555 22.82 -5.79 11.71
N GLU A 556 23.02 -5.40 10.45
CA GLU A 556 24.21 -5.73 9.65
C GLU A 556 25.53 -5.34 10.32
N LYS A 557 25.60 -4.17 10.99
CA LYS A 557 26.82 -3.67 11.65
C LYS A 557 27.01 -4.12 13.10
N PHE A 558 26.03 -4.77 13.72
CA PHE A 558 26.09 -5.06 15.16
C PHE A 558 27.21 -6.04 15.48
N ASN A 559 28.19 -5.61 16.29
CA ASN A 559 29.34 -6.42 16.68
C ASN A 559 29.89 -5.99 18.06
N LYS A 560 29.02 -5.73 19.02
CA LYS A 560 29.39 -5.43 20.41
C LYS A 560 29.20 -6.63 21.33
N SER A 561 29.96 -6.62 22.43
CA SER A 561 29.92 -7.74 23.38
C SER A 561 28.59 -7.76 24.12
N ILE A 562 28.02 -8.96 24.24
CA ILE A 562 26.80 -9.28 24.98
C ILE A 562 27.02 -10.58 25.77
N GLU A 563 28.29 -10.87 26.09
CA GLU A 563 28.71 -12.10 26.75
C GLU A 563 28.06 -12.24 28.14
N HIS A 564 27.96 -11.14 28.89
CA HIS A 564 27.42 -11.11 30.26
C HIS A 564 25.90 -11.17 30.37
N TRP A 565 25.17 -11.26 29.26
CA TRP A 565 23.72 -11.37 29.30
C TRP A 565 23.26 -12.66 30.00
N ILE A 566 22.28 -12.51 30.87
CA ILE A 566 21.65 -13.62 31.60
C ILE A 566 20.53 -14.19 30.72
N THR A 567 20.74 -15.38 30.16
CA THR A 567 19.83 -16.01 29.18
C THR A 567 19.04 -17.20 29.69
N GLY A 568 19.22 -17.62 30.95
CA GLY A 568 18.64 -18.87 31.49
C GLY A 568 17.11 -18.95 31.54
N ARG A 569 16.38 -17.87 31.20
CA ARG A 569 14.91 -17.86 31.05
C ARG A 569 14.44 -17.74 29.60
N VAL A 570 15.36 -17.60 28.65
CA VAL A 570 15.03 -17.39 27.25
C VAL A 570 14.55 -18.71 26.64
N GLU A 571 13.31 -18.72 26.16
CA GLU A 571 12.69 -19.92 25.59
C GLU A 571 12.95 -20.05 24.08
N SER A 572 13.22 -18.94 23.38
CA SER A 572 13.45 -18.95 21.94
C SER A 572 14.47 -17.90 21.49
N MET A 573 15.42 -18.36 20.68
CA MET A 573 16.47 -17.57 20.03
C MET A 573 16.33 -17.59 18.49
N LYS A 574 15.14 -17.97 17.99
CA LYS A 574 14.84 -18.00 16.56
C LYS A 574 15.24 -16.69 15.88
N LYS A 575 16.01 -16.79 14.80
CA LYS A 575 16.47 -15.65 13.98
C LYS A 575 17.22 -14.57 14.75
N MET A 576 17.73 -14.83 15.95
CA MET A 576 18.31 -13.80 16.82
C MET A 576 19.40 -12.98 16.12
N PHE A 577 20.25 -13.62 15.31
CA PHE A 577 21.32 -13.00 14.51
C PHE A 577 21.13 -13.26 13.00
N TYR A 578 19.89 -13.45 12.56
CA TYR A 578 19.59 -13.70 11.15
C TYR A 578 20.14 -12.56 10.27
N LYS A 579 21.10 -12.81 9.39
CA LYS A 579 21.78 -11.82 8.55
C LYS A 579 22.44 -10.66 9.34
N ALA A 580 22.87 -10.90 10.58
CA ALA A 580 23.77 -10.02 11.31
C ALA A 580 25.21 -10.20 10.76
N LEU A 581 25.51 -9.53 9.65
CA LEU A 581 26.70 -9.79 8.83
C LEU A 581 28.02 -9.66 9.60
N GLU A 582 28.12 -8.67 10.49
CA GLU A 582 29.35 -8.35 11.23
C GLU A 582 29.49 -9.07 12.58
N PHE A 583 28.44 -9.69 13.09
CA PHE A 583 28.43 -10.22 14.45
C PHE A 583 29.40 -11.39 14.63
N ASN A 584 30.38 -11.22 15.53
CA ASN A 584 31.36 -12.25 15.86
C ASN A 584 31.92 -12.07 17.28
N LYS A 585 31.04 -11.86 18.28
CA LYS A 585 31.43 -11.71 19.69
C LYS A 585 31.09 -12.94 20.54
N PRO A 586 31.88 -13.24 21.58
CA PRO A 586 31.67 -14.40 22.43
C PRO A 586 30.27 -14.42 23.05
N ILE A 587 29.62 -15.58 22.91
CA ILE A 587 28.30 -15.91 23.48
C ILE A 587 28.27 -17.36 24.01
N GLY A 588 29.44 -18.00 24.08
CA GLY A 588 29.56 -19.41 24.46
C GLY A 588 29.18 -19.70 25.92
N ILE A 589 29.19 -18.68 26.78
CA ILE A 589 28.84 -18.80 28.21
C ILE A 589 27.35 -18.71 28.50
N TRP A 590 26.52 -18.42 27.50
CA TRP A 590 25.08 -18.28 27.68
C TRP A 590 24.43 -19.58 28.15
N ASP A 591 23.52 -19.47 29.13
CA ASP A 591 22.66 -20.57 29.56
C ASP A 591 21.53 -20.75 28.54
N THR A 592 21.55 -21.85 27.81
CA THR A 592 20.57 -22.20 26.77
C THR A 592 19.61 -23.30 27.19
N ARG A 593 19.63 -23.73 28.46
CA ARG A 593 18.88 -24.91 28.92
C ARG A 593 17.37 -24.84 28.70
N SER A 594 16.81 -23.63 28.63
CA SER A 594 15.38 -23.39 28.42
C SER A 594 15.01 -23.15 26.95
N VAL A 595 15.99 -23.07 26.04
CA VAL A 595 15.76 -22.75 24.63
C VAL A 595 15.20 -23.97 23.92
N ASN A 596 14.03 -23.81 23.29
CA ASN A 596 13.36 -24.87 22.52
C ASN A 596 13.38 -24.67 20.99
N ASP A 597 13.74 -23.47 20.52
CA ASP A 597 13.76 -23.10 19.09
C ASP A 597 14.99 -22.21 18.79
N MET A 598 15.88 -22.75 17.95
CA MET A 598 17.09 -22.10 17.42
C MET A 598 17.05 -21.93 15.89
N SER A 599 15.86 -22.06 15.28
CA SER A 599 15.71 -21.96 13.82
C SER A 599 16.24 -20.62 13.28
N ASN A 600 17.00 -20.69 12.20
CA ASN A 600 17.60 -19.55 11.49
C ASN A 600 18.48 -18.63 12.37
N MET A 601 18.94 -19.06 13.55
CA MET A 601 19.58 -18.17 14.54
C MET A 601 20.78 -17.40 13.97
N PHE A 602 21.61 -18.04 13.14
CA PHE A 602 22.78 -17.46 12.47
C PHE A 602 22.70 -17.56 10.94
N GLU A 603 21.50 -17.75 10.36
CA GLU A 603 21.38 -17.80 8.90
C GLU A 603 21.91 -16.49 8.31
N GLY A 604 22.87 -16.56 7.38
CA GLY A 604 23.51 -15.41 6.74
C GLY A 604 24.43 -14.58 7.64
N ALA A 605 24.72 -15.00 8.89
CA ALA A 605 25.70 -14.34 9.75
C ALA A 605 27.13 -14.69 9.30
N THR A 606 27.57 -14.07 8.20
CA THR A 606 28.76 -14.51 7.44
C THR A 606 30.07 -14.49 8.22
N LYS A 607 30.23 -13.58 9.20
CA LYS A 607 31.44 -13.48 10.04
C LYS A 607 31.39 -14.34 11.32
N PHE A 608 30.24 -14.88 11.69
CA PHE A 608 30.09 -15.58 12.96
C PHE A 608 30.93 -16.86 13.01
N ASN A 609 31.83 -16.98 13.99
CA ASN A 609 32.67 -18.15 14.20
C ASN A 609 33.13 -18.29 15.66
N GLN A 610 32.20 -18.08 16.62
CA GLN A 610 32.51 -18.12 18.06
C GLN A 610 32.20 -19.49 18.68
N PRO A 611 32.99 -19.94 19.68
CA PRO A 611 32.79 -21.24 20.31
C PRO A 611 31.46 -21.28 21.07
N ILE A 612 30.58 -22.19 20.66
CA ILE A 612 29.24 -22.42 21.24
C ILE A 612 28.99 -23.89 21.59
N GLY A 613 30.05 -24.71 21.58
CA GLY A 613 29.96 -26.14 21.86
C GLY A 613 29.50 -26.50 23.27
N GLN A 614 29.56 -25.55 24.22
CA GLN A 614 29.16 -25.73 25.62
C GLN A 614 27.68 -25.46 25.88
N TRP A 615 26.91 -25.08 24.87
CA TRP A 615 25.47 -24.85 25.01
C TRP A 615 24.72 -26.14 25.32
N GLU A 616 23.75 -26.03 26.23
CA GLU A 616 22.80 -27.11 26.54
C GLU A 616 21.64 -27.08 25.53
N THR A 617 21.56 -28.09 24.67
CA THR A 617 20.59 -28.14 23.56
C THR A 617 19.50 -29.22 23.72
N SER A 618 19.44 -29.89 24.89
CA SER A 618 18.53 -31.02 25.12
C SER A 618 17.05 -30.72 24.93
N MET A 619 16.62 -29.46 25.09
CA MET A 619 15.23 -29.03 24.90
C MET A 619 14.93 -28.51 23.48
N VAL A 620 15.93 -28.39 22.60
CA VAL A 620 15.77 -27.80 21.26
C VAL A 620 15.04 -28.78 20.34
N ASN A 621 13.93 -28.32 19.74
CA ASN A 621 13.12 -29.10 18.81
C ASN A 621 13.35 -28.72 17.33
N ASP A 622 13.83 -27.51 17.06
CA ASP A 622 14.03 -26.97 15.70
C ASP A 622 15.40 -26.28 15.58
N MET A 623 16.23 -26.79 14.66
CA MET A 623 17.54 -26.24 14.26
C MET A 623 17.58 -25.95 12.75
N SER A 624 16.42 -25.86 12.09
CA SER A 624 16.34 -25.58 10.66
C SER A 624 17.02 -24.25 10.33
N HIS A 625 17.79 -24.23 9.24
CA HIS A 625 18.58 -23.09 8.76
C HIS A 625 19.54 -22.46 9.79
N MET A 626 19.83 -23.09 10.94
CA MET A 626 20.53 -22.43 12.05
C MET A 626 21.84 -21.74 11.63
N PHE A 627 22.61 -22.34 10.72
CA PHE A 627 23.86 -21.79 10.16
C PHE A 627 23.81 -21.61 8.65
N ASP A 628 22.62 -21.58 8.02
CA ASP A 628 22.53 -21.48 6.56
C ASP A 628 23.18 -20.19 6.05
N GLY A 629 24.25 -20.26 5.26
CA GLY A 629 25.01 -19.09 4.80
C GLY A 629 25.95 -18.47 5.84
N ALA A 630 26.16 -19.10 7.00
CA ALA A 630 27.22 -18.73 7.95
C ALA A 630 28.59 -19.21 7.42
N ILE A 631 29.08 -18.53 6.38
CA ILE A 631 30.24 -18.93 5.56
C ILE A 631 31.50 -19.27 6.36
N ASN A 632 31.78 -18.54 7.45
CA ASN A 632 32.98 -18.72 8.27
C ASN A 632 32.80 -19.65 9.48
N PHE A 633 31.57 -20.13 9.75
CA PHE A 633 31.31 -20.94 10.94
C PHE A 633 32.03 -22.30 10.84
N ASN A 634 32.90 -22.58 11.81
CA ASN A 634 33.66 -23.82 11.88
C ASN A 634 34.03 -24.18 13.33
N GLN A 635 33.05 -24.17 14.25
CA GLN A 635 33.27 -24.42 15.68
C GLN A 635 32.76 -25.80 16.10
N PRO A 636 33.43 -26.48 17.05
CA PRO A 636 33.05 -27.81 17.49
C PRO A 636 31.70 -27.79 18.21
N ILE A 637 30.74 -28.55 17.69
CA ILE A 637 29.37 -28.70 18.21
C ILE A 637 28.93 -30.18 18.31
N GLY A 638 29.88 -31.11 18.15
CA GLY A 638 29.63 -32.55 18.21
C GLY A 638 29.08 -33.04 19.56
N GLU A 639 29.29 -32.28 20.64
CA GLU A 639 28.83 -32.60 21.99
C GLU A 639 27.38 -32.18 22.29
N TRP A 640 26.74 -31.46 21.38
CA TRP A 640 25.35 -31.05 21.55
C TRP A 640 24.38 -32.23 21.66
N ASN A 641 23.40 -32.10 22.54
CA ASN A 641 22.29 -33.05 22.64
C ASN A 641 21.21 -32.72 21.60
N THR A 642 21.15 -33.50 20.52
CA THR A 642 20.16 -33.34 19.44
C THR A 642 18.93 -34.24 19.58
N GLY A 643 18.74 -34.88 20.74
CA GLY A 643 17.75 -35.94 20.95
C GLY A 643 16.28 -35.52 20.84
N MET A 644 15.97 -34.23 20.99
CA MET A 644 14.62 -33.67 20.83
C MET A 644 14.38 -33.01 19.47
N VAL A 645 15.43 -32.82 18.66
CA VAL A 645 15.35 -32.11 17.39
C VAL A 645 14.52 -32.91 16.37
N LYS A 646 13.54 -32.24 15.76
CA LYS A 646 12.69 -32.79 14.70
C LYS A 646 13.06 -32.26 13.32
N ASP A 647 13.51 -31.01 13.23
CA ASP A 647 13.88 -30.35 11.96
C ASP A 647 15.34 -29.86 11.98
N MET A 648 16.14 -30.36 11.03
CA MET A 648 17.52 -29.93 10.75
C MET A 648 17.67 -29.50 9.28
N SER A 649 16.56 -29.18 8.61
CA SER A 649 16.61 -28.78 7.20
C SER A 649 17.47 -27.54 7.03
N TYR A 650 18.38 -27.59 6.05
CA TYR A 650 19.32 -26.52 5.71
C TYR A 650 20.23 -26.07 6.87
N MET A 651 20.36 -26.83 7.97
CA MET A 651 21.10 -26.41 9.16
C MET A 651 22.53 -25.89 8.86
N PHE A 652 23.25 -26.54 7.93
CA PHE A 652 24.59 -26.17 7.49
C PHE A 652 24.64 -25.83 5.99
N ALA A 653 23.51 -25.44 5.39
CA ALA A 653 23.52 -25.06 3.98
C ALA A 653 24.45 -23.85 3.76
N ASN A 654 25.18 -23.82 2.65
CA ASN A 654 26.07 -22.72 2.28
C ASN A 654 27.14 -22.35 3.35
N THR A 655 27.51 -23.31 4.22
CA THR A 655 28.60 -23.15 5.20
C THR A 655 29.94 -23.56 4.59
N ASP A 656 30.58 -22.66 3.84
CA ASP A 656 31.81 -22.97 3.09
C ASP A 656 32.97 -23.46 4.00
N SER A 657 33.06 -22.98 5.23
CA SER A 657 34.16 -23.31 6.16
C SER A 657 33.91 -24.52 7.05
N PHE A 658 32.67 -24.97 7.22
CA PHE A 658 32.29 -25.94 8.23
C PHE A 658 32.86 -27.34 7.93
N ASN A 659 33.70 -27.85 8.83
CA ASN A 659 34.24 -29.21 8.79
C ASN A 659 34.62 -29.66 10.21
N GLN A 660 33.60 -29.89 11.06
CA GLN A 660 33.76 -30.28 12.45
C GLN A 660 33.15 -31.66 12.71
N ASP A 661 33.75 -32.40 13.65
CA ASP A 661 33.28 -33.73 14.01
C ASP A 661 31.87 -33.69 14.63
N LEU A 662 30.96 -34.49 14.08
CA LEU A 662 29.58 -34.67 14.53
C LEU A 662 29.30 -36.11 14.99
N SER A 663 30.35 -36.88 15.28
CA SER A 663 30.24 -38.27 15.73
C SER A 663 29.49 -38.40 17.07
N GLY A 664 29.54 -37.38 17.92
CA GLY A 664 28.80 -37.30 19.19
C GLY A 664 27.27 -37.28 19.04
N TRP A 665 26.74 -36.99 17.84
CA TRP A 665 25.29 -37.05 17.56
C TRP A 665 24.78 -38.47 17.25
N GLN A 666 25.55 -39.50 17.61
CA GLN A 666 25.09 -40.89 17.59
C GLN A 666 24.12 -41.17 18.75
N THR A 667 23.24 -42.15 18.56
CA THR A 667 22.33 -42.56 19.64
C THR A 667 23.12 -43.19 20.77
N ILE A 668 23.14 -42.52 21.92
CA ILE A 668 23.59 -43.06 23.20
C ILE A 668 22.34 -43.15 24.04
N THR A 669 22.03 -44.34 24.54
CA THR A 669 21.05 -44.55 25.61
C THR A 669 21.85 -45.03 26.81
N THR A 670 21.97 -44.21 27.85
CA THR A 670 22.39 -44.75 29.15
C THR A 670 21.27 -45.65 29.67
N VAL A 671 21.65 -46.81 30.22
CA VAL A 671 20.74 -47.67 30.98
C VAL A 671 20.28 -46.86 32.20
N PRO A 672 19.00 -46.94 32.62
CA PRO A 672 18.57 -46.35 33.89
C PRO A 672 19.54 -46.80 34.99
N ASP A 673 20.03 -45.87 35.80
CA ASP A 673 20.70 -46.27 37.04
C ASP A 673 19.70 -46.91 38.02
N GLU A 674 20.20 -47.44 39.13
CA GLU A 674 19.40 -48.11 40.16
C GLU A 674 18.32 -47.20 40.80
N TYR A 675 18.34 -45.90 40.49
CA TYR A 675 17.40 -44.88 40.94
C TYR A 675 16.32 -44.51 39.90
N GLY A 676 16.41 -45.06 38.68
CA GLY A 676 15.39 -44.88 37.65
C GLY A 676 15.47 -43.57 36.87
N ASP A 677 16.58 -42.84 36.93
CA ASP A 677 16.80 -41.68 36.07
C ASP A 677 17.17 -42.15 34.65
N VAL A 678 16.30 -41.85 33.68
CA VAL A 678 16.46 -42.25 32.27
C VAL A 678 16.61 -41.01 31.39
N ASP A 679 17.66 -40.21 31.56
CA ASP A 679 17.78 -38.99 30.77
C ASP A 679 19.19 -38.74 30.21
N MET A 680 19.49 -39.49 29.14
CA MET A 680 20.40 -38.98 28.11
C MET A 680 20.17 -39.73 26.80
N VAL A 681 19.04 -39.45 26.11
CA VAL A 681 18.88 -39.91 24.73
C VAL A 681 19.45 -38.85 23.80
N ARG A 682 20.72 -39.00 23.41
CA ARG A 682 21.38 -38.11 22.44
C ARG A 682 21.20 -38.60 21.00
N GLY A 683 21.40 -37.69 20.04
CA GLY A 683 21.52 -38.01 18.62
C GLY A 683 20.27 -37.81 17.77
N VAL A 684 20.39 -38.07 16.46
CA VAL A 684 19.41 -37.65 15.44
C VAL A 684 18.16 -38.55 15.27
N PHE A 685 17.87 -39.42 16.24
CA PHE A 685 16.83 -40.47 16.11
C PHE A 685 15.38 -39.94 16.08
N ARG A 686 15.14 -38.67 16.44
CA ARG A 686 13.85 -37.98 16.30
C ARG A 686 13.75 -37.05 15.10
N VAL A 687 14.86 -36.82 14.39
CA VAL A 687 14.88 -35.89 13.25
C VAL A 687 14.03 -36.49 12.13
N GLU A 688 13.03 -35.72 11.70
CA GLU A 688 12.12 -36.07 10.60
C GLU A 688 12.53 -35.38 9.29
N ASN A 689 13.19 -34.22 9.36
CA ASN A 689 13.54 -33.41 8.20
C ASN A 689 15.05 -33.11 8.17
N MET A 690 15.75 -33.64 7.17
CA MET A 690 17.17 -33.38 6.87
C MET A 690 17.35 -32.74 5.48
N LYS A 691 16.28 -32.18 4.90
CA LYS A 691 16.31 -31.54 3.60
C LYS A 691 17.41 -30.48 3.53
N GLY A 692 18.31 -30.59 2.56
CA GLY A 692 19.34 -29.57 2.34
C GLY A 692 20.35 -29.38 3.47
N MET A 693 20.42 -30.27 4.47
CA MET A 693 21.19 -30.06 5.71
C MET A 693 22.65 -29.63 5.45
N PHE A 694 23.31 -30.19 4.42
CA PHE A 694 24.68 -29.87 4.00
C PHE A 694 24.74 -29.34 2.56
N LYS A 695 23.65 -28.75 2.06
CA LYS A 695 23.61 -28.19 0.70
C LYS A 695 24.70 -27.13 0.54
N ASN A 696 25.56 -27.25 -0.46
CA ASN A 696 26.70 -26.36 -0.70
C ASN A 696 27.69 -26.24 0.47
N ALA A 697 27.71 -27.19 1.43
CA ALA A 697 28.73 -27.24 2.47
C ALA A 697 30.04 -27.79 1.87
N LYS A 698 30.77 -26.94 1.14
CA LYS A 698 31.85 -27.35 0.22
C LYS A 698 32.98 -28.13 0.90
N ARG A 699 33.32 -27.77 2.14
CA ARG A 699 34.43 -28.38 2.90
C ARG A 699 34.04 -29.59 3.74
N PHE A 700 32.76 -29.74 4.07
CA PHE A 700 32.31 -30.75 5.02
C PHE A 700 32.61 -32.17 4.53
N ASN A 701 33.36 -32.93 5.33
CA ASN A 701 33.72 -34.32 5.06
C ASN A 701 33.92 -35.14 6.35
N GLU A 702 33.25 -34.77 7.45
CA GLU A 702 33.37 -35.46 8.73
C GLU A 702 32.40 -36.65 8.86
N SER A 703 32.73 -37.59 9.75
CA SER A 703 32.02 -38.86 9.87
C SER A 703 30.63 -38.70 10.49
N ILE A 704 29.61 -39.10 9.72
CA ILE A 704 28.20 -39.13 10.14
C ILE A 704 27.56 -40.52 9.94
N GLY A 705 28.39 -41.54 9.69
CA GLY A 705 27.94 -42.87 9.29
C GLY A 705 27.20 -43.67 10.35
N ASN A 706 27.36 -43.32 11.64
CA ASN A 706 26.73 -44.01 12.76
C ASN A 706 25.42 -43.38 13.22
N TRP A 707 24.93 -42.35 12.51
CA TRP A 707 23.66 -41.70 12.84
C TRP A 707 22.45 -42.64 12.69
N ASN A 708 21.52 -42.56 13.65
CA ASN A 708 20.27 -43.29 13.61
C ASN A 708 19.20 -42.47 12.86
N THR A 709 19.10 -42.67 11.55
CA THR A 709 18.20 -41.90 10.67
C THR A 709 16.78 -42.47 10.58
N ARG A 710 16.37 -43.38 11.48
CA ARG A 710 15.12 -44.17 11.35
C ARG A 710 13.85 -43.33 11.22
N SER A 711 13.85 -42.09 11.71
CA SER A 711 12.67 -41.21 11.74
C SER A 711 12.64 -40.23 10.57
N VAL A 712 13.71 -40.14 9.78
CA VAL A 712 13.86 -39.16 8.70
C VAL A 712 12.87 -39.49 7.57
N LYS A 713 12.14 -38.47 7.13
CA LYS A 713 11.16 -38.50 6.04
C LYS A 713 11.65 -37.76 4.79
N ASP A 714 12.42 -36.68 4.94
CA ASP A 714 12.96 -35.89 3.81
C ASP A 714 14.49 -35.74 3.89
N MET A 715 15.18 -36.16 2.83
CA MET A 715 16.62 -35.99 2.59
C MET A 715 16.91 -35.28 1.26
N SER A 716 15.91 -34.64 0.66
CA SER A 716 16.09 -33.94 -0.62
C SER A 716 17.16 -32.85 -0.51
N ASN A 717 18.00 -32.74 -1.53
CA ASN A 717 19.12 -31.80 -1.59
C ASN A 717 20.15 -31.90 -0.44
N MET A 718 20.12 -32.94 0.42
CA MET A 718 20.90 -32.97 1.66
C MET A 718 22.40 -32.68 1.45
N PHE A 719 22.98 -33.17 0.36
CA PHE A 719 24.37 -32.96 -0.04
C PHE A 719 24.48 -32.30 -1.42
N ASP A 720 23.44 -31.61 -1.91
CA ASP A 720 23.51 -30.91 -3.20
C ASP A 720 24.66 -29.90 -3.18
N GLY A 721 25.66 -30.04 -4.04
CA GLY A 721 26.84 -29.16 -4.08
C GLY A 721 27.86 -29.35 -2.94
N ALA A 722 27.73 -30.38 -2.09
CA ALA A 722 28.73 -30.72 -1.08
C ALA A 722 29.97 -31.37 -1.73
N LEU A 723 30.89 -30.52 -2.22
CA LEU A 723 31.99 -30.94 -3.10
C LEU A 723 32.92 -32.00 -2.48
N ASN A 724 33.26 -31.87 -1.19
CA ASN A 724 34.23 -32.76 -0.53
C ASN A 724 33.63 -33.96 0.19
N PHE A 725 32.30 -34.01 0.36
CA PHE A 725 31.68 -35.05 1.17
C PHE A 725 31.88 -36.44 0.54
N ASN A 726 32.57 -37.34 1.26
CA ASN A 726 32.85 -38.69 0.80
C ASN A 726 32.91 -39.71 1.94
N GLN A 727 32.03 -39.58 2.93
CA GLN A 727 31.99 -40.49 4.09
C GLN A 727 31.06 -41.69 3.90
N ARG A 728 31.33 -42.78 4.63
CA ARG A 728 30.54 -44.02 4.56
C ARG A 728 29.23 -43.87 5.35
N ILE A 729 28.10 -43.88 4.66
CA ILE A 729 26.74 -43.72 5.23
C ILE A 729 25.83 -44.94 5.02
N LYS A 730 26.41 -46.09 4.66
CA LYS A 730 25.67 -47.33 4.38
C LYS A 730 24.80 -47.85 5.53
N LYS A 731 25.12 -47.48 6.79
CA LYS A 731 24.40 -47.95 7.99
C LYS A 731 23.10 -47.19 8.27
N TRP A 732 22.82 -46.12 7.54
CA TRP A 732 21.61 -45.33 7.75
C TRP A 732 20.34 -46.14 7.48
N ASN A 733 19.33 -45.95 8.33
CA ASN A 733 18.02 -46.53 8.16
C ASN A 733 17.15 -45.58 7.32
N THR A 734 16.93 -45.92 6.06
CA THR A 734 16.18 -45.09 5.11
C THR A 734 14.75 -45.53 4.86
N ARG A 735 14.25 -46.56 5.58
CA ARG A 735 12.95 -47.19 5.29
C ARG A 735 11.76 -46.21 5.34
N ASN A 736 11.88 -45.13 6.12
CA ASN A 736 10.84 -44.13 6.34
C ASN A 736 11.03 -42.88 5.47
N VAL A 737 12.11 -42.81 4.68
CA VAL A 737 12.37 -41.66 3.81
C VAL A 737 11.42 -41.70 2.62
N LEU A 738 10.75 -40.58 2.39
CA LEU A 738 9.77 -40.35 1.32
C LEU A 738 10.37 -39.56 0.16
N ASN A 739 11.37 -38.73 0.42
CA ASN A 739 11.96 -37.82 -0.56
C ASN A 739 13.50 -37.82 -0.50
N MET A 740 14.14 -38.19 -1.61
CA MET A 740 15.60 -38.12 -1.81
C MET A 740 15.96 -37.31 -3.08
N THR A 741 15.04 -36.48 -3.57
CA THR A 741 15.23 -35.70 -4.79
C THR A 741 16.50 -34.86 -4.69
N GLU A 742 17.40 -34.97 -5.66
CA GLU A 742 18.64 -34.19 -5.74
C GLU A 742 19.59 -34.33 -4.52
N MET A 743 19.45 -35.39 -3.70
CA MET A 743 20.23 -35.56 -2.47
C MET A 743 21.75 -35.40 -2.67
N PHE A 744 22.31 -35.91 -3.78
CA PHE A 744 23.74 -35.85 -4.12
C PHE A 744 23.99 -35.10 -5.42
N LYS A 745 23.06 -34.23 -5.84
CA LYS A 745 23.25 -33.41 -7.02
C LYS A 745 24.54 -32.59 -6.87
N ASN A 746 25.38 -32.51 -7.90
CA ASN A 746 26.68 -31.82 -7.83
C ASN A 746 27.67 -32.27 -6.72
N ALA A 747 27.42 -33.35 -5.97
CA ALA A 747 28.34 -33.85 -4.93
C ALA A 747 29.50 -34.66 -5.54
N ARG A 748 30.40 -33.97 -6.25
CA ARG A 748 31.35 -34.56 -7.22
C ARG A 748 32.30 -35.64 -6.66
N HIS A 749 32.63 -35.63 -5.37
CA HIS A 749 33.53 -36.61 -4.77
C HIS A 749 32.83 -37.81 -4.11
N PHE A 750 31.51 -37.79 -3.96
CA PHE A 750 30.80 -38.85 -3.25
C PHE A 750 30.77 -40.14 -4.08
N ASN A 751 31.47 -41.18 -3.61
CA ASN A 751 31.58 -42.46 -4.30
C ASN A 751 31.38 -43.69 -3.40
N LYS A 752 30.83 -43.51 -2.19
CA LYS A 752 30.61 -44.60 -1.23
C LYS A 752 29.35 -45.39 -1.57
N SER A 753 29.39 -46.69 -1.27
CA SER A 753 28.24 -47.58 -1.45
C SER A 753 27.10 -47.22 -0.50
N ILE A 754 25.88 -47.23 -1.04
CA ILE A 754 24.60 -47.08 -0.33
C ILE A 754 23.66 -48.26 -0.63
N ALA A 755 24.22 -49.40 -1.06
CA ALA A 755 23.45 -50.56 -1.52
C ALA A 755 22.47 -51.13 -0.46
N ASP A 756 22.76 -50.93 0.83
CA ASP A 756 21.98 -51.47 1.94
C ASP A 756 20.73 -50.64 2.28
N TRP A 757 20.56 -49.47 1.65
CA TRP A 757 19.43 -48.58 1.91
C TRP A 757 18.11 -49.14 1.35
N ASN A 758 17.06 -49.08 2.18
CA ASN A 758 15.70 -49.40 1.78
C ASN A 758 15.00 -48.14 1.25
N VAL A 759 14.66 -48.14 -0.04
CA VAL A 759 14.04 -46.99 -0.74
C VAL A 759 12.66 -47.28 -1.30
N ARG A 760 11.98 -48.34 -0.82
CA ARG A 760 10.64 -48.72 -1.31
C ARG A 760 9.59 -47.60 -1.16
N ASN A 761 9.77 -46.71 -0.19
CA ASN A 761 8.86 -45.62 0.12
C ASN A 761 9.27 -44.27 -0.53
N VAL A 762 10.43 -44.21 -1.20
CA VAL A 762 10.89 -42.98 -1.84
C VAL A 762 10.07 -42.74 -3.11
N ASN A 763 9.59 -41.51 -3.30
CA ASN A 763 8.89 -41.12 -4.52
C ASN A 763 9.71 -41.46 -5.78
N ARG A 764 9.06 -41.74 -6.91
CA ARG A 764 9.72 -42.20 -8.16
C ARG A 764 10.70 -41.19 -8.79
N ASN A 765 10.95 -40.03 -8.15
CA ASN A 765 11.80 -38.95 -8.65
C ASN A 765 13.28 -39.05 -8.22
N TRP A 766 13.69 -40.23 -7.72
CA TRP A 766 15.07 -40.51 -7.33
C TRP A 766 16.06 -40.53 -8.52
N THR A 767 15.58 -40.52 -9.78
CA THR A 767 16.44 -40.33 -10.97
C THR A 767 17.28 -39.05 -10.90
N ASN A 768 16.79 -38.03 -10.20
CA ASN A 768 17.53 -36.79 -9.98
C ASN A 768 18.48 -36.82 -8.77
N MET A 769 18.50 -37.91 -7.98
CA MET A 769 19.30 -38.01 -6.75
C MET A 769 20.79 -37.76 -7.00
N PHE A 770 21.31 -38.23 -8.14
CA PHE A 770 22.71 -38.10 -8.55
C PHE A 770 22.90 -37.17 -9.76
N ARG A 771 21.98 -36.25 -10.02
CA ARG A 771 22.05 -35.37 -11.18
C ARG A 771 23.37 -34.57 -11.18
N HIS A 772 24.12 -34.61 -12.29
CA HIS A 772 25.46 -34.01 -12.42
C HIS A 772 26.51 -34.52 -11.42
N ASN A 773 26.22 -35.60 -10.71
CA ASN A 773 27.19 -36.43 -10.03
C ASN A 773 27.58 -37.56 -11.00
N GLN A 774 28.81 -38.05 -10.95
CA GLN A 774 29.20 -39.26 -11.69
C GLN A 774 29.33 -40.44 -10.71
N PRO A 775 28.24 -41.02 -10.18
CA PRO A 775 28.37 -42.25 -9.44
C PRO A 775 28.84 -43.34 -10.39
N GLN A 776 29.56 -44.31 -9.83
CA GLN A 776 29.67 -45.64 -10.40
C GLN A 776 28.28 -46.31 -10.33
N LEU A 777 27.29 -45.80 -11.10
CA LEU A 777 25.86 -46.15 -11.06
C LEU A 777 25.62 -47.66 -11.21
N TRP A 778 26.55 -48.37 -11.83
CA TRP A 778 26.59 -49.82 -11.98
C TRP A 778 26.74 -50.60 -10.65
N ARG A 779 27.13 -49.95 -9.54
CA ARG A 779 27.23 -50.56 -8.19
C ARG A 779 25.93 -50.50 -7.38
N LEU A 780 24.87 -49.88 -7.90
CA LEU A 780 23.59 -49.82 -7.22
C LEU A 780 22.80 -51.15 -7.39
N PRO A 781 22.14 -51.66 -6.33
CA PRO A 781 21.30 -52.85 -6.42
C PRO A 781 20.21 -52.71 -7.49
N ALA A 782 19.71 -53.82 -8.05
CA ALA A 782 18.67 -53.80 -9.10
C ALA A 782 17.40 -53.03 -8.71
N VAL A 783 17.10 -52.91 -7.41
CA VAL A 783 15.97 -52.14 -6.84
C VAL A 783 16.10 -50.63 -7.11
N TRP A 784 17.31 -50.15 -7.36
CA TRP A 784 17.66 -48.76 -7.68
C TRP A 784 17.78 -48.50 -9.19
N ARG A 785 17.34 -49.42 -10.05
CA ARG A 785 17.37 -49.25 -11.51
C ARG A 785 15.99 -48.76 -11.99
N PRO A 786 15.91 -47.71 -12.82
CA PRO A 786 14.62 -47.24 -13.32
C PRO A 786 14.03 -48.37 -14.16
N GLN A 787 12.75 -48.73 -13.96
CA GLN A 787 12.08 -49.64 -14.87
C GLN A 787 12.00 -48.94 -16.24
N GLY A 788 12.88 -49.31 -17.18
CA GLY A 788 12.88 -48.79 -18.55
C GLY A 788 14.21 -48.21 -19.09
N LEU A 789 15.30 -48.17 -18.32
CA LEU A 789 16.62 -47.75 -18.82
C LEU A 789 17.55 -48.97 -19.04
N ASN A 790 18.04 -49.14 -20.27
CA ASN A 790 18.95 -50.23 -20.64
C ASN A 790 20.33 -50.03 -20.00
N LEU A 791 20.92 -51.13 -19.53
CA LEU A 791 22.23 -51.20 -18.85
C LEU A 791 23.39 -50.53 -19.62
N TRP A 792 23.25 -50.33 -20.93
CA TRP A 792 24.27 -49.75 -21.82
C TRP A 792 24.39 -48.22 -21.72
N GLU A 793 23.39 -47.51 -21.18
CA GLU A 793 23.41 -46.04 -21.04
C GLU A 793 24.10 -45.58 -19.74
N LEU A 794 24.58 -46.52 -18.91
CA LEU A 794 25.17 -46.28 -17.59
C LEU A 794 26.67 -46.62 -17.49
N LEU A 795 27.32 -46.98 -18.60
CA LEU A 795 28.77 -47.23 -18.65
C LEU A 795 29.52 -45.92 -18.99
N PRO A 796 30.69 -45.65 -18.39
CA PRO A 796 31.50 -44.51 -18.79
C PRO A 796 32.07 -44.75 -20.20
N ALA A 797 32.09 -43.69 -21.00
CA ALA A 797 32.94 -43.61 -22.19
C ALA A 797 34.42 -43.56 -21.78
#